data_AF-R8AY28-F1
#
_entry.id   AF-R8AY28-F1
#
_cell.length_a   1.000
_cell.length_b   1.000
_cell.length_c   1.000
_cell.angle_alpha   90.00
_cell.angle_beta   90.00
_cell.angle_gamma   90.00
#
_symmetry.space_group_name_H-M   'P 1'
#
loop_
_entity.id
_entity.type
_entity.pdbx_description
1 polymer ?
#
loop_
_entity_poly.entity_id
_entity_poly.type
_entity_poly.pdbx_seq_one_letter_code
_entity_poly.pdbx_strand_id
1 'polypeptide(L)'
;MPDTPDHDHQPVNLRDPRLALLAAYTPNMVMITDDAGCFEWVNPSFEKHTGYALSDLKGKRVGDVLFGEDTDPQTVRRIRQKLYENAAFEEDLLQYTRSGAPYWVHIHGFPIGQEQGVKPGFIAIQNNISDRKNSERGLRIAASVFDRSHEAVLITDHNNRILDVNPAFSRITGYSRNEVLGLNPAILSSGRHTPEYYRSMWHTIEQTDHWRGEIWNRRKNGEEYAELLSISRVHLDQPGQFYHVAAFSDITALKNHARELDRAANYDVLTGLPNRQLLEERLRTARSHADRLRRGLSVCYLDLDGFHTVNERFGHTAGDEALKTLAERLTRTLRSGDIVARIGGDEFVLLLQSETTDPVFQRILSTVGVPLTLGDESVTLTGSLGITRYPDDNSDAEGLIRHADQAMYSAKEKGRNQFHFFDPCLDEHRRKRRSQLMDITRALENEEFELYFQPQIHLPDGAITGFEALIRWNHPELGLLAPGSFLPAVENSHLEVPMGQWVVKEAIHQLNRWREAGTPLAISINISAQHLMDRSFTDFIETYLRLHPDLDPGLITLEVLESTALEDTQRAGNVLSRCRCLGLKVALDDFGTGFSSLTYLRTLPVDMIKIDQSFVFNMLEDASDRAIVESVIFLAQRFAHPVLAEGVETIAQAHALKQMGCKFVQGYGIARPMPADDVLDWTLQWQRQVRDDDSGTLKTNPAASFFQR
;
A
#
# COMPACT_ATOMS: atom_id res chain seq x y z
N MET A 1 -35.83 -38.43 -74.79
CA MET A 1 -35.99 -39.15 -76.06
C MET A 1 -34.70 -39.94 -76.27
N PRO A 2 -34.73 -41.21 -75.87
CA PRO A 2 -34.88 -42.28 -76.85
C PRO A 2 -36.09 -43.17 -76.55
N ASP A 3 -36.49 -43.91 -77.58
CA ASP A 3 -37.76 -44.60 -77.80
C ASP A 3 -38.16 -45.59 -76.69
N THR A 4 -39.40 -45.45 -76.22
CA THR A 4 -40.14 -46.48 -75.50
C THR A 4 -40.53 -47.60 -76.47
N PRO A 5 -40.18 -48.87 -76.20
CA PRO A 5 -40.83 -49.98 -76.88
C PRO A 5 -42.29 -50.07 -76.41
N ASP A 6 -43.20 -50.02 -77.38
CA ASP A 6 -44.60 -50.43 -77.23
C ASP A 6 -44.63 -51.91 -76.83
N HIS A 7 -44.67 -52.18 -75.54
CA HIS A 7 -45.06 -53.50 -75.03
C HIS A 7 -46.55 -53.49 -74.76
N ASP A 8 -47.24 -53.96 -75.79
CA ASP A 8 -48.61 -54.45 -75.82
C ASP A 8 -48.81 -55.54 -74.74
N HIS A 9 -48.97 -55.10 -73.49
CA HIS A 9 -49.38 -55.96 -72.39
C HIS A 9 -50.90 -56.02 -72.35
N GLN A 10 -51.44 -57.02 -73.03
CA GLN A 10 -52.79 -57.52 -72.77
C GLN A 10 -53.03 -57.59 -71.25
N PRO A 11 -54.15 -57.08 -70.73
CA PRO A 11 -54.46 -57.19 -69.31
C PRO A 11 -54.65 -58.68 -68.98
N VAL A 12 -53.61 -59.27 -68.38
CA VAL A 12 -53.71 -60.58 -67.73
C VAL A 12 -54.86 -60.48 -66.73
N ASN A 13 -55.76 -61.44 -66.75
CA ASN A 13 -56.90 -61.50 -65.84
C ASN A 13 -56.37 -61.82 -64.42
N LEU A 14 -55.94 -60.80 -63.69
CA LEU A 14 -55.20 -60.88 -62.44
C LEU A 14 -56.12 -61.21 -61.26
N ARG A 15 -56.42 -62.49 -61.09
CA ARG A 15 -56.88 -63.08 -59.80
C ARG A 15 -55.84 -64.05 -59.23
N ASP A 16 -54.55 -63.76 -59.40
CA ASP A 16 -53.48 -64.58 -58.81
C ASP A 16 -53.29 -64.21 -57.32
N PRO A 17 -53.55 -65.14 -56.37
CA PRO A 17 -53.36 -64.90 -54.94
C PRO A 17 -51.92 -64.52 -54.56
N ARG A 18 -50.92 -64.78 -55.42
CA ARG A 18 -49.52 -64.38 -55.20
C ARG A 18 -49.31 -62.86 -55.23
N LEU A 19 -50.13 -62.11 -55.98
CA LEU A 19 -50.02 -60.64 -56.03
C LEU A 19 -50.56 -59.99 -54.76
N ALA A 20 -51.62 -60.56 -54.18
CA ALA A 20 -52.11 -60.14 -52.87
C ALA A 20 -51.05 -60.39 -51.77
N LEU A 21 -50.31 -61.51 -51.86
CA LEU A 21 -49.16 -61.76 -50.96
C LEU A 21 -48.04 -60.73 -51.16
N LEU A 22 -47.71 -60.35 -52.40
CA LEU A 22 -46.68 -59.35 -52.68
C LEU A 22 -47.03 -57.97 -52.07
N ALA A 23 -48.29 -57.54 -52.20
CA ALA A 23 -48.76 -56.32 -51.56
C ALA A 23 -48.77 -56.43 -50.03
N ALA A 24 -49.02 -57.62 -49.47
CA ALA A 24 -49.02 -57.85 -48.03
C ALA A 24 -47.62 -57.89 -47.37
N TYR A 25 -46.60 -58.35 -48.10
CA TYR A 25 -45.24 -58.57 -47.56
C TYR A 25 -44.18 -57.55 -48.02
N THR A 26 -44.49 -56.68 -48.98
CA THR A 26 -43.54 -55.63 -49.39
C THR A 26 -43.22 -54.69 -48.22
N PRO A 27 -41.96 -54.27 -48.03
CA PRO A 27 -41.60 -53.27 -47.03
C PRO A 27 -42.12 -51.87 -47.39
N ASN A 28 -42.49 -51.65 -48.65
CA ASN A 28 -43.11 -50.39 -49.07
C ASN A 28 -44.55 -50.29 -48.54
N MET A 29 -44.94 -49.08 -48.18
CA MET A 29 -46.31 -48.77 -47.82
C MET A 29 -47.11 -48.61 -49.11
N VAL A 30 -48.23 -49.33 -49.23
CA VAL A 30 -49.09 -49.28 -50.42
C VAL A 30 -50.48 -48.87 -49.99
N MET A 31 -51.06 -47.89 -50.69
CA MET A 31 -52.43 -47.45 -50.50
C MET A 31 -53.16 -47.36 -51.84
N ILE A 32 -54.46 -47.65 -51.81
CA ILE A 32 -55.39 -47.44 -52.92
C ILE A 32 -56.42 -46.42 -52.46
N THR A 33 -56.67 -45.42 -53.29
CA THR A 33 -57.69 -44.39 -53.05
C THR A 33 -58.73 -44.40 -54.16
N ASP A 34 -59.90 -43.83 -53.87
CA ASP A 34 -60.88 -43.48 -54.90
C ASP A 34 -60.43 -42.28 -55.75
N ASP A 35 -61.27 -41.87 -56.70
CA ASP A 35 -61.07 -40.71 -57.58
C ASP A 35 -61.02 -39.36 -56.83
N ALA A 36 -61.62 -39.30 -55.64
CA ALA A 36 -61.57 -38.15 -54.74
C ALA A 36 -60.33 -38.13 -53.83
N GLY A 37 -59.45 -39.15 -53.90
CA GLY A 37 -58.25 -39.28 -53.08
C GLY A 37 -58.52 -39.73 -51.64
N CYS A 38 -59.63 -40.42 -51.41
CA CYS A 38 -59.99 -41.03 -50.13
C CYS A 38 -59.54 -42.49 -50.06
N PHE A 39 -59.06 -42.96 -48.89
CA PHE A 39 -58.57 -44.33 -48.74
C PHE A 39 -59.67 -45.39 -49.01
N GLU A 40 -59.37 -46.34 -49.89
CA GLU A 40 -60.16 -47.56 -50.09
C GLU A 40 -59.48 -48.79 -49.49
N TRP A 41 -58.16 -48.88 -49.60
CA TRP A 41 -57.37 -50.01 -49.11
C TRP A 41 -55.93 -49.58 -48.77
N VAL A 42 -55.31 -50.23 -47.79
CA VAL A 42 -53.90 -50.09 -47.45
C VAL A 42 -53.29 -51.45 -47.12
N ASN A 43 -51.99 -51.61 -47.29
CA ASN A 43 -51.30 -52.85 -46.93
C ASN A 43 -50.86 -52.88 -45.45
N PRO A 44 -50.50 -54.06 -44.89
CA PRO A 44 -50.05 -54.18 -43.51
C PRO A 44 -48.80 -53.34 -43.18
N SER A 45 -47.90 -53.13 -44.14
CA SER A 45 -46.72 -52.27 -43.95
C SER A 45 -47.11 -50.80 -43.74
N PHE A 46 -48.13 -50.30 -44.45
CA PHE A 46 -48.72 -48.99 -44.21
C PHE A 46 -49.31 -48.91 -42.80
N GLU A 47 -50.11 -49.90 -42.38
CA GLU A 47 -50.72 -49.89 -41.03
C GLU A 47 -49.66 -49.93 -39.93
N LYS A 48 -48.64 -50.78 -40.07
CA LYS A 48 -47.54 -50.92 -39.12
C LYS A 48 -46.71 -49.65 -39.01
N HIS A 49 -46.44 -48.97 -40.12
CA HIS A 49 -45.60 -47.79 -40.14
C HIS A 49 -46.33 -46.54 -39.66
N THR A 50 -47.55 -46.32 -40.17
CA THR A 50 -48.33 -45.11 -39.89
C THR A 50 -49.12 -45.21 -38.58
N GLY A 51 -49.40 -46.42 -38.09
CA GLY A 51 -50.24 -46.67 -36.92
C GLY A 51 -51.74 -46.53 -37.18
N TYR A 52 -52.16 -46.32 -38.43
CA TYR A 52 -53.55 -46.27 -38.82
C TYR A 52 -54.01 -47.61 -39.38
N ALA A 53 -55.08 -48.18 -38.80
CA ALA A 53 -55.75 -49.34 -39.37
C ALA A 53 -56.67 -48.92 -40.53
N LEU A 54 -56.86 -49.79 -41.52
CA LEU A 54 -57.73 -49.52 -42.68
C LEU A 54 -59.15 -49.11 -42.26
N SER A 55 -59.68 -49.68 -41.17
CA SER A 55 -61.00 -49.33 -40.62
C SER A 55 -61.11 -47.85 -40.21
N ASP A 56 -60.01 -47.24 -39.78
CA ASP A 56 -59.97 -45.85 -39.34
C ASP A 56 -59.74 -44.86 -40.50
N LEU A 57 -59.27 -45.37 -41.63
CA LEU A 57 -58.88 -44.60 -42.81
C LEU A 57 -59.96 -44.54 -43.88
N LYS A 58 -60.76 -45.61 -44.02
CA LYS A 58 -61.69 -45.79 -45.13
C LYS A 58 -62.60 -44.57 -45.31
N GLY A 59 -62.58 -43.97 -46.51
CA GLY A 59 -63.38 -42.80 -46.86
C GLY A 59 -62.83 -41.45 -46.38
N LYS A 60 -61.70 -41.40 -45.68
CA LYS A 60 -60.99 -40.15 -45.36
C LYS A 60 -59.99 -39.81 -46.45
N ARG A 61 -59.76 -38.52 -46.70
CA ARG A 61 -58.74 -38.06 -47.66
C ARG A 61 -57.34 -38.27 -47.09
N VAL A 62 -56.42 -38.71 -47.95
CA VAL A 62 -55.00 -38.90 -47.58
C VAL A 62 -54.42 -37.67 -46.89
N GLY A 63 -54.69 -36.49 -47.45
CA GLY A 63 -54.13 -35.25 -46.92
C GLY A 63 -54.70 -34.78 -45.58
N ASP A 64 -55.88 -35.26 -45.19
CA ASP A 64 -56.48 -34.92 -43.90
C ASP A 64 -55.95 -35.82 -42.78
N VAL A 65 -55.26 -36.92 -43.14
CA VAL A 65 -54.76 -37.93 -42.21
C VAL A 65 -53.25 -37.89 -42.09
N LEU A 66 -52.53 -37.81 -43.21
CA LEU A 66 -51.07 -37.98 -43.22
C LEU A 66 -50.29 -36.65 -43.30
N PHE A 67 -50.93 -35.53 -43.64
CA PHE A 67 -50.22 -34.25 -43.73
C PHE A 67 -50.31 -33.49 -42.41
N GLY A 68 -49.23 -32.82 -42.05
CA GLY A 68 -49.13 -32.00 -40.84
C GLY A 68 -48.56 -30.62 -41.15
N GLU A 69 -48.11 -29.93 -40.10
CA GLU A 69 -47.71 -28.52 -40.17
C GLU A 69 -46.53 -28.27 -41.11
N ASP A 70 -45.52 -29.16 -41.14
CA ASP A 70 -44.32 -29.01 -41.96
C ASP A 70 -44.40 -29.73 -43.31
N THR A 71 -45.57 -30.28 -43.68
CA THR A 71 -45.75 -30.87 -45.02
C THR A 71 -45.76 -29.76 -46.07
N ASP A 72 -44.80 -29.77 -47.00
CA ASP A 72 -44.65 -28.71 -48.01
C ASP A 72 -45.96 -28.48 -48.83
N PRO A 73 -46.61 -27.31 -48.69
CA PRO A 73 -47.85 -27.01 -49.40
C PRO A 73 -47.71 -26.99 -50.91
N GLN A 74 -46.53 -26.69 -51.46
CA GLN A 74 -46.31 -26.66 -52.91
C GLN A 74 -46.31 -28.08 -53.48
N THR A 75 -45.62 -29.01 -52.83
CA THR A 75 -45.63 -30.43 -53.20
C THR A 75 -47.04 -31.02 -53.12
N VAL A 76 -47.79 -30.71 -52.07
CA VAL A 76 -49.21 -31.15 -51.95
C VAL A 76 -50.06 -30.62 -53.10
N ARG A 77 -49.87 -29.36 -53.53
CA ARG A 77 -50.58 -28.81 -54.69
C ARG A 77 -50.24 -29.53 -55.99
N ARG A 78 -48.95 -29.86 -56.22
CA ARG A 78 -48.53 -30.64 -57.40
C ARG A 78 -49.18 -32.03 -57.41
N ILE A 79 -49.19 -32.72 -56.28
CA ILE A 79 -49.86 -34.03 -56.14
C ILE A 79 -51.36 -33.89 -56.43
N ARG A 80 -52.06 -32.92 -55.83
CA ARG A 80 -53.50 -32.69 -56.08
C ARG A 80 -53.81 -32.37 -57.55
N GLN A 81 -52.95 -31.59 -58.20
CA GLN A 81 -53.08 -31.30 -59.62
C GLN A 81 -52.94 -32.58 -60.45
N LYS A 82 -51.96 -33.44 -60.14
CA LYS A 82 -51.77 -34.72 -60.84
C LYS A 82 -52.91 -35.70 -60.63
N LEU A 83 -53.48 -35.73 -59.42
CA LEU A 83 -54.72 -36.48 -59.14
C LEU A 83 -55.89 -35.96 -59.99
N TYR A 84 -56.05 -34.64 -60.14
CA TYR A 84 -57.10 -34.05 -60.99
C TYR A 84 -56.89 -34.33 -62.49
N GLU A 85 -55.64 -34.27 -62.96
CA GLU A 85 -55.25 -34.59 -64.34
C GLU A 85 -55.31 -36.09 -64.66
N ASN A 86 -55.61 -36.95 -63.69
CA ASN A 86 -55.55 -38.40 -63.80
C ASN A 86 -54.19 -38.89 -64.34
N ALA A 87 -53.11 -38.31 -63.83
CA ALA A 87 -51.74 -38.56 -64.27
C ALA A 87 -50.88 -39.16 -63.15
N ALA A 88 -49.86 -39.94 -63.54
CA ALA A 88 -48.88 -40.45 -62.58
C ALA A 88 -48.04 -39.31 -61.99
N PHE A 89 -47.57 -39.48 -60.75
CA PHE A 89 -46.71 -38.52 -60.06
C PHE A 89 -45.66 -39.21 -59.21
N GLU A 90 -44.56 -38.49 -58.96
CA GLU A 90 -43.44 -38.92 -58.12
C GLU A 90 -42.94 -37.72 -57.32
N GLU A 91 -42.93 -37.81 -55.99
CA GLU A 91 -42.55 -36.70 -55.10
C GLU A 91 -41.91 -37.21 -53.79
N ASP A 92 -41.06 -36.39 -53.18
CA ASP A 92 -40.66 -36.53 -51.78
C ASP A 92 -41.54 -35.61 -50.93
N LEU A 93 -42.20 -36.13 -49.89
CA LEU A 93 -42.94 -35.29 -48.94
C LEU A 93 -42.81 -35.76 -47.50
N LEU A 94 -43.07 -34.84 -46.58
CA LEU A 94 -43.12 -35.14 -45.15
C LEU A 94 -44.57 -35.52 -44.77
N GLN A 95 -44.72 -36.68 -44.14
CA GLN A 95 -45.99 -37.18 -43.61
C GLN A 95 -45.87 -37.42 -42.10
N TYR A 96 -47.01 -37.63 -41.45
CA TYR A 96 -47.09 -37.81 -40.00
C TYR A 96 -47.82 -39.12 -39.68
N THR A 97 -47.27 -39.88 -38.72
CA THR A 97 -47.94 -41.07 -38.18
C THR A 97 -49.12 -40.67 -37.30
N ARG A 98 -49.95 -41.64 -36.89
CA ARG A 98 -51.06 -41.44 -35.95
C ARG A 98 -50.65 -40.81 -34.62
N SER A 99 -49.40 -41.03 -34.19
CA SER A 99 -48.84 -40.43 -32.97
C SER A 99 -48.32 -39.01 -33.17
N GLY A 100 -48.39 -38.46 -34.39
CA GLY A 100 -47.85 -37.16 -34.76
C GLY A 100 -46.35 -37.14 -35.05
N ALA A 101 -45.70 -38.30 -35.26
CA ALA A 101 -44.28 -38.34 -35.58
C ALA A 101 -44.06 -38.08 -37.09
N PRO A 102 -43.21 -37.11 -37.48
CA PRO A 102 -42.93 -36.83 -38.87
C PRO A 102 -42.00 -37.89 -39.48
N TYR A 103 -42.25 -38.26 -40.72
CA TYR A 103 -41.37 -39.12 -41.52
C TYR A 103 -41.37 -38.69 -42.98
N TRP A 104 -40.21 -38.78 -43.63
CA TRP A 104 -40.09 -38.52 -45.06
C TRP A 104 -40.49 -39.74 -45.86
N VAL A 105 -41.30 -39.50 -46.88
CA VAL A 105 -41.71 -40.52 -47.83
C VAL A 105 -41.37 -40.11 -49.25
N HIS A 106 -40.85 -41.05 -50.02
CA HIS A 106 -40.83 -40.98 -51.47
C HIS A 106 -42.09 -41.69 -51.98
N ILE A 107 -42.99 -40.95 -52.64
CA ILE A 107 -44.27 -41.45 -53.12
C ILE A 107 -44.30 -41.50 -54.65
N HIS A 108 -44.75 -42.63 -55.19
CA HIS A 108 -45.20 -42.73 -56.58
C HIS A 108 -46.69 -43.05 -56.61
N GLY A 109 -47.47 -42.27 -57.35
CA GLY A 109 -48.90 -42.50 -57.55
C GLY A 109 -49.22 -42.81 -59.02
N PHE A 110 -50.09 -43.78 -59.25
CA PHE A 110 -50.56 -44.18 -60.57
C PHE A 110 -52.10 -44.20 -60.63
N PRO A 111 -52.72 -43.65 -61.68
CA PRO A 111 -54.18 -43.72 -61.86
C PRO A 111 -54.63 -45.14 -62.20
N ILE A 112 -55.82 -45.53 -61.72
CA ILE A 112 -56.51 -46.77 -62.07
C ILE A 112 -57.51 -46.44 -63.20
N GLY A 113 -57.31 -47.02 -64.38
CA GLY A 113 -58.16 -46.80 -65.56
C GLY A 113 -59.55 -47.45 -65.48
N GLN A 114 -60.50 -46.97 -66.28
CA GLN A 114 -61.88 -47.49 -66.32
C GLN A 114 -62.04 -48.86 -67.04
N GLU A 115 -61.03 -49.34 -67.76
CA GLU A 115 -61.17 -50.49 -68.68
C GLU A 115 -61.04 -51.89 -68.04
N GLN A 116 -60.93 -52.02 -66.72
CA GLN A 116 -60.63 -53.31 -66.06
C GLN A 116 -61.66 -53.79 -65.03
N GLY A 117 -62.90 -53.29 -65.05
CA GLY A 117 -63.94 -53.70 -64.09
C GLY A 117 -63.62 -53.36 -62.62
N VAL A 118 -62.62 -52.49 -62.41
CA VAL A 118 -62.21 -51.90 -61.14
C VAL A 118 -62.70 -50.45 -61.09
N LYS A 119 -63.06 -49.95 -59.91
CA LYS A 119 -63.51 -48.57 -59.75
C LYS A 119 -62.36 -47.58 -60.05
N PRO A 120 -62.65 -46.39 -60.62
CA PRO A 120 -61.65 -45.35 -60.79
C PRO A 120 -61.00 -44.96 -59.46
N GLY A 121 -59.70 -44.69 -59.47
CA GLY A 121 -58.94 -44.38 -58.26
C GLY A 121 -57.44 -44.24 -58.51
N PHE A 122 -56.64 -44.28 -57.44
CA PHE A 122 -55.18 -44.23 -57.53
C PHE A 122 -54.53 -45.30 -56.68
N ILE A 123 -53.42 -45.86 -57.17
CA ILE A 123 -52.50 -46.67 -56.37
C ILE A 123 -51.29 -45.82 -56.04
N ALA A 124 -50.96 -45.70 -54.76
CA ALA A 124 -49.75 -45.03 -54.33
C ALA A 124 -48.84 -45.99 -53.57
N ILE A 125 -47.56 -45.98 -53.96
CA ILE A 125 -46.48 -46.73 -53.33
C ILE A 125 -45.56 -45.72 -52.65
N GLN A 126 -45.25 -45.98 -51.39
CA GLN A 126 -44.55 -45.08 -50.49
C GLN A 126 -43.35 -45.79 -49.87
N ASN A 127 -42.16 -45.21 -50.01
CA ASN A 127 -40.94 -45.68 -49.36
C ASN A 127 -40.48 -44.67 -48.30
N ASN A 128 -40.19 -45.12 -47.08
CA ASN A 128 -39.67 -44.24 -46.04
C ASN A 128 -38.19 -43.93 -46.30
N ILE A 129 -37.86 -42.63 -46.42
CA ILE A 129 -36.50 -42.14 -46.70
C ILE A 129 -35.94 -41.26 -45.56
N SER A 130 -36.51 -41.37 -44.35
CA SER A 130 -36.18 -40.53 -43.20
C SER A 130 -34.72 -40.70 -42.77
N ASP A 131 -34.23 -41.93 -42.67
CA ASP A 131 -32.85 -42.23 -42.29
C ASP A 131 -31.86 -41.58 -43.28
N ARG A 132 -32.13 -41.72 -44.59
CA ARG A 132 -31.33 -41.09 -45.65
C ARG A 132 -31.29 -39.57 -45.50
N LYS A 133 -32.45 -38.91 -45.35
CA LYS A 133 -32.53 -37.45 -45.19
C LYS A 133 -31.83 -36.98 -43.92
N ASN A 134 -31.93 -37.73 -42.82
CA ASN A 134 -31.29 -37.42 -41.55
C ASN A 134 -29.76 -37.56 -41.64
N SER A 135 -29.24 -38.61 -42.27
CA SER A 135 -27.80 -38.78 -42.51
C SER A 135 -27.23 -37.68 -43.41
N GLU A 136 -27.92 -37.35 -44.51
CA GLU A 136 -27.52 -36.24 -45.39
C GLU A 136 -27.50 -34.90 -44.64
N ARG A 137 -28.51 -34.64 -43.81
CA ARG A 137 -28.56 -33.43 -42.98
C ARG A 137 -27.42 -33.40 -41.95
N GLY A 138 -27.15 -34.53 -41.29
CA GLY A 138 -26.05 -34.66 -40.33
C GLY A 138 -24.70 -34.34 -40.97
N LEU A 139 -24.42 -34.89 -42.15
CA LEU A 139 -23.20 -34.60 -42.92
C LEU A 139 -23.10 -33.11 -43.29
N ARG A 140 -24.21 -32.50 -43.74
CA ARG A 140 -24.22 -31.06 -44.08
C ARG A 140 -23.94 -30.17 -42.86
N ILE A 141 -24.51 -30.51 -41.70
CA ILE A 141 -24.25 -29.78 -40.45
C ILE A 141 -22.79 -29.92 -40.04
N ALA A 142 -22.25 -31.14 -40.04
CA ALA A 142 -20.85 -31.40 -39.69
C ALA A 142 -19.87 -30.66 -40.62
N ALA A 143 -20.09 -30.71 -41.94
CA ALA A 143 -19.31 -29.97 -42.92
C ALA A 143 -19.39 -28.45 -42.69
N SER A 144 -20.58 -27.92 -42.41
CA SER A 144 -20.74 -26.50 -42.10
C SER A 144 -20.03 -26.07 -40.82
N VAL A 145 -19.98 -26.93 -39.79
CA VAL A 145 -19.25 -26.64 -38.55
C VAL A 145 -17.75 -26.63 -38.82
N PHE A 146 -17.23 -27.60 -39.58
CA PHE A 146 -15.83 -27.65 -39.97
C PHE A 146 -15.42 -26.38 -40.74
N ASP A 147 -16.18 -26.00 -41.77
CA ASP A 147 -15.86 -24.87 -42.64
C ASP A 147 -16.03 -23.49 -41.99
N ARG A 148 -17.05 -23.34 -41.12
CA ARG A 148 -17.39 -22.05 -40.47
C ARG A 148 -16.79 -21.88 -39.07
N SER A 149 -16.03 -22.85 -38.58
CA SER A 149 -15.35 -22.70 -37.29
C SER A 149 -14.38 -21.51 -37.31
N HIS A 150 -14.30 -20.82 -36.18
CA HIS A 150 -13.27 -19.81 -35.92
C HIS A 150 -11.96 -20.44 -35.45
N GLU A 151 -12.04 -21.64 -34.86
CA GLU A 151 -10.87 -22.42 -34.45
C GLU A 151 -10.32 -23.18 -35.66
N ALA A 152 -8.99 -23.24 -35.76
CA ALA A 152 -8.31 -24.05 -36.75
C ALA A 152 -8.54 -25.53 -36.42
N VAL A 153 -9.03 -26.28 -37.39
CA VAL A 153 -9.18 -27.73 -37.28
C VAL A 153 -8.24 -28.39 -38.29
N LEU A 154 -7.50 -29.37 -37.81
CA LEU A 154 -6.54 -30.19 -38.54
C LEU A 154 -6.89 -31.65 -38.27
N ILE A 155 -6.92 -32.47 -39.32
CA ILE A 155 -7.14 -33.91 -39.22
C ILE A 155 -5.90 -34.61 -39.77
N THR A 156 -5.34 -35.57 -39.04
CA THR A 156 -4.19 -36.38 -39.48
C THR A 156 -4.49 -37.88 -39.47
N ASP A 157 -3.74 -38.63 -40.26
CA ASP A 157 -3.69 -40.09 -40.19
C ASP A 157 -2.92 -40.59 -38.94
N HIS A 158 -2.89 -41.91 -38.77
CA HIS A 158 -2.15 -42.59 -37.69
C HIS A 158 -0.62 -42.34 -37.70
N ASN A 159 -0.06 -41.90 -38.83
CA ASN A 159 1.35 -41.51 -38.97
C ASN A 159 1.56 -39.99 -38.81
N ASN A 160 0.54 -39.29 -38.33
CA ASN A 160 0.51 -37.85 -38.15
C ASN A 160 0.74 -37.06 -39.46
N ARG A 161 0.26 -37.58 -40.59
CA ARG A 161 0.20 -36.85 -41.87
C ARG A 161 -1.14 -36.16 -42.04
N ILE A 162 -1.11 -34.90 -42.43
CA ILE A 162 -2.29 -34.05 -42.59
C ILE A 162 -3.19 -34.58 -43.71
N LEU A 163 -4.42 -34.96 -43.36
CA LEU A 163 -5.46 -35.41 -44.28
C LEU A 163 -6.37 -34.27 -44.70
N ASP A 164 -6.69 -33.37 -43.77
CA ASP A 164 -7.52 -32.21 -44.05
C ASP A 164 -7.28 -31.08 -43.05
N VAL A 165 -7.58 -29.85 -43.47
CA VAL A 165 -7.60 -28.65 -42.64
C VAL A 165 -8.77 -27.75 -43.03
N ASN A 166 -9.36 -27.07 -42.05
CA ASN A 166 -10.44 -26.13 -42.31
C ASN A 166 -9.92 -24.73 -42.73
N PRO A 167 -10.79 -23.82 -43.21
CA PRO A 167 -10.38 -22.47 -43.59
C PRO A 167 -9.73 -21.65 -42.45
N ALA A 168 -10.08 -21.90 -41.18
CA ALA A 168 -9.48 -21.22 -40.04
C ALA A 168 -8.00 -21.56 -39.86
N PHE A 169 -7.61 -22.82 -40.10
CA PHE A 169 -6.21 -23.23 -40.12
C PHE A 169 -5.39 -22.38 -41.10
N SER A 170 -5.93 -22.16 -42.31
CA SER A 170 -5.23 -21.36 -43.31
C SER A 170 -5.14 -19.89 -42.93
N ARG A 171 -6.19 -19.32 -42.31
CA ARG A 171 -6.16 -17.94 -41.81
C ARG A 171 -5.12 -17.74 -40.71
N ILE A 172 -5.02 -18.68 -39.77
CA ILE A 172 -4.10 -18.56 -38.63
C ILE A 172 -2.66 -18.87 -39.05
N THR A 173 -2.41 -19.97 -39.77
CA THR A 173 -1.04 -20.41 -40.05
C THR A 173 -0.42 -19.75 -41.29
N GLY A 174 -1.25 -19.22 -42.19
CA GLY A 174 -0.83 -18.69 -43.49
C GLY A 174 -0.54 -19.76 -44.55
N TYR A 175 -0.69 -21.05 -44.21
CA TYR A 175 -0.57 -22.15 -45.16
C TYR A 175 -1.93 -22.49 -45.78
N SER A 176 -1.98 -22.60 -47.11
CA SER A 176 -3.18 -23.08 -47.78
C SER A 176 -3.37 -24.58 -47.58
N ARG A 177 -4.61 -25.06 -47.64
CA ARG A 177 -4.94 -26.49 -47.57
C ARG A 177 -4.05 -27.34 -48.48
N ASN A 178 -3.93 -26.98 -49.75
CA ASN A 178 -3.17 -27.75 -50.74
C ASN A 178 -1.67 -27.85 -50.43
N GLU A 179 -1.12 -26.88 -49.69
CA GLU A 179 0.30 -26.89 -49.32
C GLU A 179 0.60 -27.82 -48.14
N VAL A 180 -0.39 -28.14 -47.31
CA VAL A 180 -0.19 -28.90 -46.07
C VAL A 180 -0.62 -30.36 -46.17
N LEU A 181 -1.44 -30.72 -47.15
CA LEU A 181 -1.88 -32.11 -47.34
C LEU A 181 -0.68 -33.06 -47.47
N GLY A 182 -0.69 -34.14 -46.69
CA GLY A 182 0.35 -35.15 -46.64
C GLY A 182 1.61 -34.78 -45.84
N LEU A 183 1.75 -33.52 -45.41
CA LEU A 183 2.87 -33.08 -44.57
C LEU A 183 2.65 -33.45 -43.10
N ASN A 184 3.70 -33.31 -42.29
CA ASN A 184 3.62 -33.47 -40.84
C ASN A 184 3.38 -32.09 -40.18
N PRO A 185 2.49 -31.96 -39.18
CA PRO A 185 2.23 -30.69 -38.48
C PRO A 185 3.47 -30.01 -37.87
N ALA A 186 4.59 -30.73 -37.73
CA ALA A 186 5.88 -30.17 -37.33
C ALA A 186 6.38 -29.01 -38.21
N ILE A 187 5.82 -28.80 -39.41
CA ILE A 187 6.08 -27.59 -40.23
C ILE A 187 5.75 -26.28 -39.51
N LEU A 188 4.85 -26.32 -38.51
CA LEU A 188 4.47 -25.17 -37.69
C LEU A 188 5.44 -24.94 -36.52
N SER A 189 6.40 -25.81 -36.27
CA SER A 189 7.26 -25.72 -35.08
C SER A 189 8.10 -24.44 -35.06
N SER A 190 8.05 -23.71 -33.94
CA SER A 190 8.90 -22.55 -33.66
C SER A 190 10.30 -22.94 -33.16
N GLY A 191 10.45 -24.14 -32.60
CA GLY A 191 11.66 -24.56 -31.88
C GLY A 191 11.79 -24.05 -30.44
N ARG A 192 10.79 -23.34 -29.90
CA ARG A 192 10.80 -22.88 -28.49
C ARG A 192 10.62 -24.00 -27.46
N HIS A 193 9.89 -25.05 -27.83
CA HIS A 193 9.61 -26.18 -26.95
C HIS A 193 10.65 -27.28 -27.17
N THR A 194 11.05 -27.93 -26.07
CA THR A 194 12.06 -28.99 -26.12
C THR A 194 11.51 -30.28 -26.74
N PRO A 195 12.37 -31.15 -27.31
CA PRO A 195 11.94 -32.47 -27.78
C PRO A 195 11.25 -33.32 -26.69
N GLU A 196 11.61 -33.14 -25.43
CA GLU A 196 10.99 -33.80 -24.27
C GLU A 196 9.53 -33.39 -24.09
N TYR A 197 9.21 -32.12 -24.32
CA TYR A 197 7.84 -31.60 -24.24
C TYR A 197 6.92 -32.30 -25.24
N TYR A 198 7.34 -32.40 -26.51
CA TYR A 198 6.56 -33.09 -27.54
C TYR A 198 6.44 -34.59 -27.27
N ARG A 199 7.48 -35.24 -26.74
CA ARG A 199 7.40 -36.66 -26.33
C ARG A 199 6.37 -36.87 -25.22
N SER A 200 6.34 -35.98 -24.22
CA SER A 200 5.33 -36.03 -23.15
C SER A 200 3.92 -35.86 -23.71
N MET A 201 3.71 -34.90 -24.63
CA MET A 201 2.43 -34.70 -25.30
C MET A 201 1.94 -35.97 -26.00
N TRP A 202 2.78 -36.58 -26.84
CA TRP A 202 2.40 -37.79 -27.57
C TRP A 202 2.13 -38.97 -26.64
N HIS A 203 2.91 -39.12 -25.57
CA HIS A 203 2.68 -40.15 -24.57
C HIS A 203 1.32 -39.99 -23.87
N THR A 204 0.90 -38.76 -23.56
CA THR A 204 -0.44 -38.50 -23.00
C THR A 204 -1.55 -38.87 -23.99
N ILE A 205 -1.40 -38.53 -25.27
CA ILE A 205 -2.36 -38.90 -26.31
C ILE A 205 -2.44 -40.42 -26.46
N GLU A 206 -1.31 -41.12 -26.38
CA GLU A 206 -1.25 -42.58 -26.42
C GLU A 206 -2.03 -43.25 -25.29
N GLN A 207 -2.00 -42.67 -24.09
CA GLN A 207 -2.63 -43.24 -22.91
C GLN A 207 -4.10 -42.84 -22.73
N THR A 208 -4.46 -41.63 -23.12
CA THR A 208 -5.76 -41.01 -22.77
C THR A 208 -6.61 -40.62 -23.97
N ASP A 209 -6.10 -40.83 -25.18
CA ASP A 209 -6.71 -40.40 -26.46
C ASP A 209 -6.98 -38.89 -26.57
N HIS A 210 -6.46 -38.09 -25.63
CA HIS A 210 -6.65 -36.64 -25.62
C HIS A 210 -5.43 -35.90 -25.08
N TRP A 211 -5.20 -34.69 -25.56
CA TRP A 211 -4.25 -33.76 -24.98
C TRP A 211 -4.71 -32.32 -25.18
N ARG A 212 -4.35 -31.45 -24.24
CA ARG A 212 -4.58 -30.02 -24.35
C ARG A 212 -3.42 -29.25 -23.73
N GLY A 213 -2.95 -28.21 -24.41
CA GLY A 213 -1.86 -27.38 -23.91
C GLY A 213 -1.54 -26.19 -24.80
N GLU A 214 -0.66 -25.32 -24.30
CA GLU A 214 -0.19 -24.14 -25.03
C GLU A 214 1.09 -24.46 -25.81
N ILE A 215 1.08 -24.21 -27.12
CA ILE A 215 2.24 -24.41 -27.99
C ILE A 215 2.64 -23.08 -28.64
N TRP A 216 3.94 -22.83 -28.76
CA TRP A 216 4.46 -21.76 -29.59
C TRP A 216 4.79 -22.32 -30.96
N ASN A 217 4.09 -21.85 -31.98
CA ASN A 217 4.29 -22.23 -33.37
C ASN A 217 4.72 -21.00 -34.20
N ARG A 218 5.03 -21.25 -35.46
CA ARG A 218 5.50 -20.25 -36.41
C ARG A 218 4.66 -20.33 -37.68
N ARG A 219 4.12 -19.19 -38.07
CA ARG A 219 3.36 -19.03 -39.32
C ARG A 219 4.28 -19.12 -40.53
N LYS A 220 3.70 -19.27 -41.72
CA LYS A 220 4.44 -19.31 -43.00
C LYS A 220 5.33 -18.07 -43.23
N ASN A 221 4.91 -16.90 -42.75
CA ASN A 221 5.67 -15.63 -42.87
C ASN A 221 6.85 -15.53 -41.87
N GLY A 222 7.04 -16.51 -40.99
CA GLY A 222 8.08 -16.52 -39.97
C GLY A 222 7.67 -15.94 -38.61
N GLU A 223 6.47 -15.35 -38.49
CA GLU A 223 5.94 -14.82 -37.23
C GLU A 223 5.65 -15.96 -36.23
N GLU A 224 6.16 -15.84 -35.01
CA GLU A 224 5.84 -16.75 -33.93
C GLU A 224 4.51 -16.38 -33.27
N TYR A 225 3.68 -17.38 -32.99
CA TYR A 225 2.38 -17.22 -32.36
C TYR A 225 2.18 -18.30 -31.28
N ALA A 226 1.41 -17.95 -30.25
CA ALA A 226 0.98 -18.88 -29.22
C ALA A 226 -0.39 -19.44 -29.59
N GLU A 227 -0.52 -20.76 -29.55
CA GLU A 227 -1.79 -21.45 -29.75
C GLU A 227 -2.18 -22.25 -28.51
N LEU A 228 -3.49 -22.28 -28.23
CA LEU A 228 -4.07 -23.26 -27.33
C LEU A 228 -4.54 -24.45 -28.17
N LEU A 229 -3.79 -25.54 -28.13
CA LEU A 229 -4.00 -26.72 -28.94
C LEU A 229 -4.70 -27.81 -28.13
N SER A 230 -5.69 -28.44 -28.74
CA SER A 230 -6.32 -29.67 -28.27
C SER A 230 -6.21 -30.74 -29.35
N ILE A 231 -5.80 -31.95 -28.98
CA ILE A 231 -5.68 -33.10 -29.88
C ILE A 231 -6.51 -34.23 -29.30
N SER A 232 -7.38 -34.82 -30.12
CA SER A 232 -8.16 -35.99 -29.76
C SER A 232 -7.92 -37.11 -30.77
N ARG A 233 -7.71 -38.33 -30.29
CA ARG A 233 -7.66 -39.53 -31.13
C ARG A 233 -9.08 -40.07 -31.34
N VAL A 234 -9.47 -40.23 -32.60
CA VAL A 234 -10.80 -40.72 -33.00
C VAL A 234 -10.63 -42.09 -33.66
N HIS A 235 -11.14 -43.14 -33.03
CA HIS A 235 -11.10 -44.51 -33.54
C HIS A 235 -12.19 -44.74 -34.59
N LEU A 236 -11.88 -45.54 -35.61
CA LEU A 236 -12.80 -45.94 -36.66
C LEU A 236 -13.36 -47.34 -36.40
N ASP A 237 -14.38 -47.74 -37.17
CA ASP A 237 -15.03 -49.06 -37.06
C ASP A 237 -14.07 -50.24 -37.29
N GLN A 238 -12.92 -50.01 -37.94
CA GLN A 238 -11.89 -51.02 -38.14
C GLN A 238 -10.88 -51.04 -36.97
N PRO A 239 -10.57 -52.22 -36.38
CA PRO A 239 -9.63 -52.34 -35.29
C PRO A 239 -8.25 -51.76 -35.64
N GLY A 240 -7.77 -50.83 -34.82
CA GLY A 240 -6.43 -50.25 -34.94
C GLY A 240 -6.32 -49.05 -35.89
N GLN A 241 -7.42 -48.60 -36.52
CA GLN A 241 -7.41 -47.42 -37.37
C GLN A 241 -8.02 -46.22 -36.64
N PHE A 242 -7.25 -45.14 -36.57
CA PHE A 242 -7.67 -43.90 -35.93
C PHE A 242 -7.15 -42.68 -36.70
N TYR A 243 -7.81 -41.55 -36.46
CA TYR A 243 -7.35 -40.23 -36.85
C TYR A 243 -6.98 -39.42 -35.61
N HIS A 244 -6.14 -38.41 -35.78
CA HIS A 244 -6.05 -37.33 -34.79
C HIS A 244 -6.80 -36.12 -35.32
N VAL A 245 -7.66 -35.57 -34.47
CA VAL A 245 -8.35 -34.30 -34.72
C VAL A 245 -7.74 -33.28 -33.78
N ALA A 246 -7.01 -32.34 -34.35
CA ALA A 246 -6.41 -31.22 -33.66
C ALA A 246 -7.27 -29.97 -33.88
N ALA A 247 -7.62 -29.28 -32.79
CA ALA A 247 -8.27 -27.98 -32.82
C ALA A 247 -7.40 -26.97 -32.07
N PHE A 248 -7.14 -25.80 -32.65
CA PHE A 248 -6.39 -24.74 -31.98
C PHE A 248 -6.90 -23.34 -32.27
N SER A 249 -6.67 -22.48 -31.28
CA SER A 249 -6.98 -21.05 -31.33
C SER A 249 -5.73 -20.24 -31.06
N ASP A 250 -5.55 -19.15 -31.80
CA ASP A 250 -4.45 -18.21 -31.61
C ASP A 250 -4.71 -17.34 -30.37
N ILE A 251 -3.88 -17.52 -29.34
CA ILE A 251 -3.96 -16.79 -28.06
C ILE A 251 -2.86 -15.73 -27.94
N THR A 252 -2.17 -15.40 -29.03
CA THR A 252 -1.03 -14.46 -29.01
C THR A 252 -1.44 -13.08 -28.53
N ALA A 253 -2.57 -12.56 -29.02
CA ALA A 253 -3.10 -11.26 -28.59
C ALA A 253 -3.42 -11.24 -27.08
N LEU A 254 -4.01 -12.32 -26.56
CA LEU A 254 -4.30 -12.47 -25.13
C LEU A 254 -3.01 -12.52 -24.29
N LYS A 255 -1.99 -13.27 -24.73
CA LYS A 255 -0.69 -13.36 -24.04
C LYS A 255 0.05 -12.02 -24.06
N ASN A 256 0.02 -11.30 -25.18
CA ASN A 256 0.65 -9.99 -25.29
C ASN A 256 -0.07 -8.98 -24.41
N HIS A 257 -1.40 -8.95 -24.43
CA HIS A 257 -2.18 -8.07 -23.58
C HIS A 257 -1.96 -8.36 -22.08
N ALA A 258 -1.90 -9.63 -21.68
CA ALA A 258 -1.56 -10.01 -20.31
C ALA A 258 -0.16 -9.54 -19.89
N ARG A 259 0.84 -9.62 -20.78
CA ARG A 259 2.20 -9.09 -20.54
C ARG A 259 2.23 -7.57 -20.46
N GLU A 260 1.45 -6.88 -21.30
CA GLU A 260 1.33 -5.43 -21.27
C GLU A 260 0.65 -4.96 -19.98
N LEU A 261 -0.41 -5.64 -19.53
CA LEU A 261 -1.07 -5.38 -18.26
C LEU A 261 -0.13 -5.59 -17.07
N ASP A 262 0.64 -6.69 -17.07
CA ASP A 262 1.65 -6.95 -16.02
C ASP A 262 2.72 -5.86 -16.01
N ARG A 263 3.23 -5.46 -17.19
CA ARG A 263 4.19 -4.36 -17.31
C ARG A 263 3.62 -3.04 -16.82
N ALA A 264 2.41 -2.69 -17.22
CA ALA A 264 1.75 -1.44 -16.84
C ALA A 264 1.42 -1.38 -15.34
N ALA A 265 1.08 -2.53 -14.73
CA ALA A 265 0.75 -2.60 -13.32
C ALA A 265 1.99 -2.56 -12.41
N ASN A 266 3.13 -3.09 -12.87
CA ASN A 266 4.29 -3.36 -11.99
C ASN A 266 5.58 -2.58 -12.34
N TYR A 267 5.65 -1.93 -13.50
CA TYR A 267 6.86 -1.24 -13.96
C TYR A 267 6.59 0.19 -14.41
N ASP A 268 7.57 1.07 -14.21
CA ASP A 268 7.58 2.42 -14.74
C ASP A 268 7.77 2.41 -16.26
N VAL A 269 6.88 3.09 -16.99
CA VAL A 269 6.84 3.06 -18.47
C VAL A 269 8.09 3.70 -19.08
N LEU A 270 8.67 4.71 -18.42
CA LEU A 270 9.82 5.44 -18.97
C LEU A 270 11.13 4.69 -18.78
N THR A 271 11.40 4.23 -17.56
CA THR A 271 12.69 3.63 -17.18
C THR A 271 12.70 2.11 -17.24
N GLY A 272 11.54 1.45 -17.25
CA GLY A 272 11.42 0.01 -17.16
C GLY A 272 11.76 -0.57 -15.79
N LEU A 273 12.04 0.28 -14.79
CA LEU A 273 12.25 -0.14 -13.41
C LEU A 273 10.93 -0.55 -12.75
N PRO A 274 10.96 -1.37 -11.69
CA PRO A 274 9.83 -1.54 -10.78
C PRO A 274 9.19 -0.20 -10.40
N ASN A 275 7.87 -0.15 -10.41
CA ASN A 275 7.12 0.98 -9.87
C ASN A 275 6.94 0.83 -8.35
N ARG A 276 6.26 1.79 -7.72
CA ARG A 276 5.97 1.77 -6.29
C ARG A 276 5.28 0.49 -5.82
N GLN A 277 4.29 0.00 -6.56
CA GLN A 277 3.54 -1.20 -6.19
C GLN A 277 4.43 -2.44 -6.14
N LEU A 278 5.23 -2.68 -7.19
CA LEU A 278 6.14 -3.82 -7.23
C LEU A 278 7.25 -3.69 -6.16
N LEU A 279 7.74 -2.48 -5.89
CA LEU A 279 8.71 -2.24 -4.83
C LEU A 279 8.15 -2.64 -3.46
N GLU A 280 6.94 -2.20 -3.11
CA GLU A 280 6.31 -2.50 -1.82
C GLU A 280 6.13 -4.01 -1.62
N GLU A 281 5.70 -4.73 -2.67
CA GLU A 281 5.59 -6.19 -2.63
C GLU A 281 6.96 -6.87 -2.43
N ARG A 282 7.99 -6.40 -3.13
CA ARG A 282 9.36 -6.91 -2.99
C ARG A 282 9.94 -6.61 -1.62
N LEU A 283 9.66 -5.44 -1.05
CA LEU A 283 10.09 -5.06 0.29
C LEU A 283 9.44 -5.94 1.36
N ARG A 284 8.12 -6.22 1.24
CA ARG A 284 7.44 -7.19 2.14
C ARG A 284 8.12 -8.56 2.08
N THR A 285 8.40 -9.05 0.87
CA THR A 285 9.08 -10.34 0.67
C THR A 285 10.50 -10.33 1.26
N ALA A 286 11.27 -9.27 1.01
CA ALA A 286 12.63 -9.12 1.51
C ALA A 286 12.66 -9.06 3.04
N ARG A 287 11.70 -8.37 3.67
CA ARG A 287 11.54 -8.32 5.13
C ARG A 287 11.28 -9.70 5.72
N SER A 288 10.31 -10.45 5.18
CA SER A 288 10.03 -11.81 5.66
C SER A 288 11.27 -12.73 5.54
N HIS A 289 12.08 -12.53 4.51
CA HIS A 289 13.33 -13.28 4.34
C HIS A 289 14.42 -12.83 5.32
N ALA A 290 14.54 -11.52 5.55
CA ALA A 290 15.43 -10.90 6.53
C ALA A 290 15.14 -11.39 7.95
N ASP A 291 13.86 -11.49 8.34
CA ASP A 291 13.44 -12.04 9.63
C ASP A 291 13.87 -13.49 9.81
N ARG A 292 13.64 -14.33 8.79
CA ARG A 292 14.01 -15.75 8.82
C ARG A 292 15.52 -15.96 8.93
N LEU A 293 16.31 -15.09 8.27
CA LEU A 293 17.77 -15.19 8.21
C LEU A 293 18.50 -14.32 9.23
N ARG A 294 17.77 -13.54 10.05
CA ARG A 294 18.31 -12.52 10.97
C ARG A 294 19.31 -11.58 10.29
N ARG A 295 18.93 -11.04 9.13
CA ARG A 295 19.75 -10.08 8.38
C ARG A 295 19.09 -8.72 8.34
N GLY A 296 19.88 -7.65 8.30
CA GLY A 296 19.38 -6.31 8.05
C GLY A 296 19.14 -6.02 6.57
N LEU A 297 18.27 -5.06 6.29
CA LEU A 297 18.10 -4.47 4.97
C LEU A 297 18.07 -2.94 5.08
N SER A 298 18.36 -2.25 3.99
CA SER A 298 18.32 -0.79 3.93
C SER A 298 17.42 -0.32 2.80
N VAL A 299 16.53 0.62 3.11
CA VAL A 299 15.67 1.30 2.14
C VAL A 299 16.24 2.70 1.96
N CYS A 300 16.59 3.06 0.73
CA CYS A 300 17.19 4.34 0.41
C CYS A 300 16.28 5.12 -0.55
N TYR A 301 15.85 6.31 -0.15
CA TYR A 301 15.05 7.22 -0.97
C TYR A 301 15.98 8.27 -1.59
N LEU A 302 16.04 8.32 -2.92
CA LEU A 302 16.91 9.19 -3.69
C LEU A 302 16.07 10.17 -4.50
N ASP A 303 16.40 11.44 -4.40
CA ASP A 303 15.82 12.51 -5.21
C ASP A 303 16.95 13.26 -5.94
N LEU A 304 16.75 13.60 -7.21
CA LEU A 304 17.74 14.28 -8.03
C LEU A 304 17.68 15.81 -7.82
N ASP A 305 18.75 16.38 -7.28
CA ASP A 305 18.80 17.80 -6.99
C ASP A 305 18.78 18.62 -8.30
N GLY A 306 17.84 19.55 -8.41
CA GLY A 306 17.80 20.50 -9.53
C GLY A 306 17.33 19.91 -10.86
N PHE A 307 16.69 18.73 -10.87
CA PHE A 307 16.19 18.11 -12.10
C PHE A 307 15.18 18.99 -12.86
N HIS A 308 14.38 19.80 -12.17
CA HIS A 308 13.47 20.74 -12.84
C HIS A 308 14.22 21.71 -13.79
N THR A 309 15.41 22.18 -13.40
CA THR A 309 16.23 23.08 -14.22
C THR A 309 16.72 22.40 -15.50
N VAL A 310 16.95 21.09 -15.47
CA VAL A 310 17.27 20.30 -16.67
C VAL A 310 16.08 20.26 -17.63
N ASN A 311 14.88 20.01 -17.12
CA ASN A 311 13.66 20.03 -17.93
C ASN A 311 13.38 21.41 -18.54
N GLU A 312 13.59 22.49 -17.78
CA GLU A 312 13.40 23.86 -18.28
C GLU A 312 14.40 24.24 -19.36
N ARG A 313 15.67 23.82 -19.22
CA ARG A 313 16.74 24.19 -20.15
C ARG A 313 16.81 23.33 -21.42
N PHE A 314 16.59 22.02 -21.29
CA PHE A 314 16.79 21.05 -22.39
C PHE A 314 15.50 20.39 -22.88
N GLY A 315 14.37 20.67 -22.23
CA GLY A 315 13.07 20.09 -22.53
C GLY A 315 12.88 18.70 -21.92
N HIS A 316 11.60 18.28 -21.85
CA HIS A 316 11.20 17.01 -21.22
C HIS A 316 11.83 15.78 -21.87
N THR A 317 12.04 15.77 -23.19
CA THR A 317 12.66 14.63 -23.88
C THR A 317 14.11 14.40 -23.42
N ALA A 318 14.87 15.47 -23.14
CA ALA A 318 16.21 15.34 -22.60
C ALA A 318 16.20 14.90 -21.13
N GLY A 319 15.25 15.40 -20.33
CA GLY A 319 15.05 14.92 -18.95
C GLY A 319 14.70 13.43 -18.91
N ASP A 320 13.87 12.97 -19.82
CA ASP A 320 13.50 11.56 -19.96
C ASP A 320 14.72 10.66 -20.27
N GLU A 321 15.59 11.10 -21.17
CA GLU A 321 16.86 10.39 -21.46
C GLU A 321 17.83 10.42 -20.28
N ALA A 322 17.88 11.52 -19.52
CA ALA A 322 18.65 11.59 -18.28
C ALA A 322 18.16 10.55 -17.25
N LEU A 323 16.84 10.44 -17.07
CA LEU A 323 16.23 9.48 -16.13
C LEU A 323 16.49 8.03 -16.56
N LYS A 324 16.38 7.70 -17.84
CA LYS A 324 16.73 6.36 -18.36
C LYS A 324 18.20 6.03 -18.12
N THR A 325 19.09 6.96 -18.42
CA THR A 325 20.53 6.77 -18.22
C THR A 325 20.87 6.58 -16.75
N LEU A 326 20.25 7.36 -15.86
CA LEU A 326 20.42 7.21 -14.41
C LEU A 326 19.86 5.89 -13.90
N ALA A 327 18.68 5.48 -14.35
CA ALA A 327 18.11 4.18 -14.02
C ALA A 327 19.08 3.04 -14.38
N GLU A 328 19.62 3.04 -15.60
CA GLU A 328 20.61 2.04 -16.02
C GLU A 328 21.89 2.06 -15.16
N ARG A 329 22.41 3.25 -14.85
CA ARG A 329 23.61 3.42 -14.02
C ARG A 329 23.39 2.89 -12.61
N LEU A 330 22.25 3.21 -11.99
CA LEU A 330 21.89 2.72 -10.66
C LEU A 330 21.76 1.19 -10.68
N THR A 331 21.05 0.61 -11.65
CA THR A 331 20.89 -0.84 -11.77
C THR A 331 22.23 -1.56 -11.93
N ARG A 332 23.18 -1.01 -12.71
CA ARG A 332 24.53 -1.60 -12.86
C ARG A 332 25.43 -1.45 -11.62
N THR A 333 25.16 -0.44 -10.79
CA THR A 333 25.94 -0.17 -9.56
C THR A 333 25.59 -1.15 -8.44
N LEU A 334 24.35 -1.66 -8.45
CA LEU A 334 23.84 -2.56 -7.42
C LEU A 334 24.13 -4.04 -7.72
N ARG A 335 24.08 -4.86 -6.68
CA ARG A 335 24.41 -6.30 -6.78
C ARG A 335 23.17 -7.11 -7.16
N SER A 336 23.43 -8.37 -7.55
CA SER A 336 22.38 -9.40 -7.66
C SER A 336 21.60 -9.52 -6.35
N GLY A 337 20.32 -9.17 -6.36
CA GLY A 337 19.42 -9.19 -5.21
C GLY A 337 18.97 -7.81 -4.72
N ASP A 338 19.72 -6.75 -5.02
CA ASP A 338 19.28 -5.39 -4.74
C ASP A 338 18.26 -4.92 -5.80
N ILE A 339 17.39 -3.98 -5.43
CA ILE A 339 16.31 -3.49 -6.30
C ILE A 339 16.40 -1.97 -6.41
N VAL A 340 16.27 -1.45 -7.63
CA VAL A 340 16.02 -0.03 -7.90
C VAL A 340 14.60 0.09 -8.42
N ALA A 341 13.83 1.01 -7.86
CA ALA A 341 12.50 1.35 -8.31
C ALA A 341 12.41 2.86 -8.57
N ARG A 342 11.49 3.26 -9.45
CA ARG A 342 11.14 4.67 -9.65
C ARG A 342 9.72 4.91 -9.14
N ILE A 343 9.58 5.87 -8.23
CA ILE A 343 8.30 6.16 -7.57
C ILE A 343 7.49 7.16 -8.39
N GLY A 344 8.16 8.14 -8.98
CA GLY A 344 7.57 9.18 -9.82
C GLY A 344 8.57 10.32 -10.03
N GLY A 345 8.37 11.15 -11.06
CA GLY A 345 9.24 12.31 -11.30
C GLY A 345 10.73 11.95 -11.35
N ASP A 346 11.50 12.57 -10.48
CA ASP A 346 12.94 12.41 -10.27
C ASP A 346 13.30 11.57 -9.03
N GLU A 347 12.33 10.82 -8.49
CA GLU A 347 12.47 10.05 -7.26
C GLU A 347 12.70 8.56 -7.53
N PHE A 348 13.75 8.02 -6.93
CA PHE A 348 14.13 6.62 -6.98
C PHE A 348 14.18 6.03 -5.57
N VAL A 349 13.79 4.77 -5.43
CA VAL A 349 13.96 4.02 -4.17
C VAL A 349 14.79 2.79 -4.40
N LEU A 350 15.79 2.60 -3.56
CA LEU A 350 16.71 1.48 -3.60
C LEU A 350 16.48 0.58 -2.39
N LEU A 351 16.29 -0.71 -2.63
CA LEU A 351 16.21 -1.74 -1.59
C LEU A 351 17.49 -2.57 -1.62
N LEU A 352 18.26 -2.48 -0.54
CA LEU A 352 19.55 -3.17 -0.37
C LEU A 352 19.38 -4.29 0.66
N GLN A 353 19.57 -5.55 0.24
CA GLN A 353 19.22 -6.74 1.05
C GLN A 353 20.40 -7.30 1.88
N SER A 354 21.43 -6.50 2.11
CA SER A 354 22.60 -6.87 2.91
C SER A 354 22.97 -5.74 3.87
N GLU A 355 23.74 -6.05 4.92
CA GLU A 355 24.35 -5.00 5.76
C GLU A 355 25.19 -4.07 4.88
N THR A 356 24.70 -2.84 4.73
CA THR A 356 25.32 -1.82 3.90
C THR A 356 26.10 -0.84 4.77
N THR A 357 27.29 -0.52 4.31
CA THR A 357 28.18 0.46 4.95
C THR A 357 28.09 1.79 4.21
N ASP A 358 28.45 2.88 4.88
CA ASP A 358 28.46 4.24 4.32
C ASP A 358 29.09 4.39 2.93
N PRO A 359 30.18 3.65 2.57
CA PRO A 359 30.73 3.66 1.22
C PRO A 359 29.75 3.25 0.11
N VAL A 360 28.74 2.43 0.40
CA VAL A 360 27.72 2.04 -0.59
C VAL A 360 26.83 3.22 -0.94
N PHE A 361 26.42 4.01 0.05
CA PHE A 361 25.60 5.21 -0.15
C PHE A 361 26.37 6.30 -0.88
N GLN A 362 27.65 6.50 -0.52
CA GLN A 362 28.54 7.40 -1.25
C GLN A 362 28.75 6.97 -2.70
N ARG A 363 28.83 5.65 -2.96
CA ARG A 363 28.92 5.13 -4.34
C ARG A 363 27.66 5.43 -5.13
N ILE A 364 26.47 5.29 -4.53
CA ILE A 364 25.19 5.62 -5.17
C ILE A 364 25.18 7.11 -5.57
N LEU A 365 25.51 8.01 -4.65
CA LEU A 365 25.58 9.45 -4.92
C LEU A 365 26.63 9.78 -6.00
N SER A 366 27.81 9.16 -5.93
CA SER A 366 28.87 9.34 -6.92
C SER A 366 28.44 8.88 -8.32
N THR A 367 27.65 7.80 -8.42
CA THR A 367 27.08 7.32 -9.69
C THR A 367 26.12 8.34 -10.30
N VAL A 368 25.32 9.02 -9.48
CA VAL A 368 24.43 10.12 -9.93
C VAL A 368 25.26 11.31 -10.44
N GLY A 369 26.36 11.63 -9.75
CA GLY A 369 27.30 12.71 -10.10
C GLY A 369 28.10 12.52 -11.38
N VAL A 370 28.03 11.36 -12.04
CA VAL A 370 28.74 11.16 -13.31
C VAL A 370 28.08 12.02 -14.40
N PRO A 371 28.82 12.82 -15.19
CA PRO A 371 28.24 13.67 -16.23
C PRO A 371 27.37 12.89 -17.23
N LEU A 372 26.24 13.48 -17.62
CA LEU A 372 25.29 12.97 -18.60
C LEU A 372 25.44 13.76 -19.90
N THR A 373 25.43 13.08 -21.04
CA THR A 373 25.43 13.73 -22.35
C THR A 373 23.98 13.91 -22.80
N LEU A 374 23.53 15.16 -22.90
CA LEU A 374 22.17 15.51 -23.34
C LEU A 374 22.29 16.38 -24.59
N GLY A 375 22.15 15.76 -25.77
CA GLY A 375 22.49 16.40 -27.05
C GLY A 375 24.00 16.61 -27.17
N ASP A 376 24.42 17.87 -27.36
CA ASP A 376 25.84 18.26 -27.48
C ASP A 376 26.45 18.79 -26.15
N GLU A 377 25.64 18.93 -25.09
CA GLU A 377 26.09 19.44 -23.79
C GLU A 377 26.27 18.32 -22.75
N SER A 378 27.18 18.55 -21.79
CA SER A 378 27.39 17.67 -20.65
C SER A 378 26.82 18.31 -19.38
N VAL A 379 25.93 17.58 -18.69
CA VAL A 379 25.23 18.04 -17.49
C VAL A 379 25.57 17.13 -16.32
N THR A 380 25.89 17.72 -15.18
CA THR A 380 26.09 16.98 -13.92
C THR A 380 24.89 17.21 -13.01
N LEU A 381 24.31 16.12 -12.52
CA LEU A 381 23.26 16.12 -11.51
C LEU A 381 23.84 15.65 -10.17
N THR A 382 23.28 16.13 -9.07
CA THR A 382 23.54 15.57 -7.74
C THR A 382 22.26 14.93 -7.20
N GLY A 383 22.36 14.21 -6.09
CA GLY A 383 21.19 13.63 -5.46
C GLY A 383 21.22 13.75 -3.94
N SER A 384 20.04 13.84 -3.35
CA SER A 384 19.85 13.78 -1.90
C SER A 384 19.31 12.40 -1.54
N LEU A 385 19.96 11.72 -0.58
CA LEU A 385 19.64 10.32 -0.23
C LEU A 385 19.20 10.21 1.24
N GLY A 386 18.00 9.69 1.48
CA GLY A 386 17.52 9.33 2.81
C GLY A 386 17.56 7.83 3.02
N ILE A 387 17.94 7.38 4.21
CA ILE A 387 18.17 5.95 4.45
C ILE A 387 17.47 5.51 5.72
N THR A 388 16.72 4.42 5.62
CA THR A 388 16.13 3.70 6.75
C THR A 388 16.69 2.28 6.80
N ARG A 389 16.93 1.77 8.01
CA ARG A 389 17.46 0.42 8.24
C ARG A 389 16.46 -0.43 9.00
N TYR A 390 16.23 -1.65 8.51
CA TYR A 390 15.50 -2.69 9.22
C TYR A 390 16.52 -3.69 9.78
N PRO A 391 16.42 -4.13 11.05
CA PRO A 391 15.27 -3.98 11.96
C PRO A 391 15.29 -2.75 12.89
N ASP A 392 16.27 -1.86 12.79
CA ASP A 392 16.38 -0.66 13.66
C ASP A 392 15.09 0.17 13.64
N ASP A 393 14.53 0.34 12.44
CA ASP A 393 13.16 0.75 12.21
C ASP A 393 12.32 -0.50 11.87
N ASN A 394 11.43 -0.89 12.78
CA ASN A 394 10.59 -2.09 12.66
C ASN A 394 9.21 -1.80 11.99
N SER A 395 9.08 -0.67 11.31
CA SER A 395 7.87 -0.29 10.58
C SER A 395 7.54 -1.26 9.43
N ASP A 396 6.33 -1.16 8.90
CA ASP A 396 5.94 -1.86 7.68
C ASP A 396 6.61 -1.28 6.42
N ALA A 397 6.39 -1.92 5.27
CA ALA A 397 7.03 -1.51 4.01
C ALA A 397 6.75 -0.05 3.66
N GLU A 398 5.53 0.42 3.88
CA GLU A 398 5.14 1.81 3.64
C GLU A 398 5.83 2.77 4.64
N GLY A 399 5.86 2.40 5.93
CA GLY A 399 6.56 3.16 6.96
C GLY A 399 8.05 3.31 6.67
N LEU A 400 8.73 2.24 6.27
CA LEU A 400 10.16 2.27 5.92
C LEU A 400 10.46 3.22 4.75
N ILE A 401 9.63 3.18 3.70
CA ILE A 401 9.75 4.08 2.53
C ILE A 401 9.52 5.53 2.97
N ARG A 402 8.47 5.78 3.77
CA ARG A 402 8.14 7.13 4.27
C ARG A 402 9.23 7.70 5.18
N HIS A 403 9.82 6.88 6.04
CA HIS A 403 10.91 7.30 6.90
C HIS A 403 12.19 7.59 6.10
N ALA A 404 12.46 6.82 5.03
CA ALA A 404 13.56 7.10 4.12
C ALA A 404 13.33 8.42 3.36
N ASP A 405 12.11 8.72 2.94
CA ASP A 405 11.72 10.01 2.35
C ASP A 405 11.96 11.19 3.32
N GLN A 406 11.55 11.05 4.58
CA GLN A 406 11.81 12.08 5.62
C GLN A 406 13.30 12.33 5.86
N ALA A 407 14.12 11.28 5.85
CA ALA A 407 15.57 11.41 5.94
C ALA A 407 16.15 12.09 4.70
N MET A 408 15.60 11.82 3.50
CA MET A 408 16.02 12.44 2.26
C MET A 408 15.75 13.95 2.29
N TYR A 409 14.58 14.35 2.79
CA TYR A 409 14.26 15.76 3.00
C TYR A 409 15.24 16.44 3.97
N SER A 410 15.61 15.75 5.06
CA SER A 410 16.63 16.23 5.99
C SER A 410 18.01 16.40 5.33
N ALA A 411 18.36 15.53 4.37
CA ALA A 411 19.58 15.68 3.57
C ALA A 411 19.54 16.93 2.67
N LYS A 412 18.37 17.26 2.11
CA LYS A 412 18.15 18.48 1.32
C LYS A 412 18.34 19.75 2.16
N GLU A 413 17.74 19.83 3.34
CA GLU A 413 17.86 21.00 4.24
C GLU A 413 19.30 21.24 4.70
N LYS A 414 20.06 20.17 4.90
CA LYS A 414 21.45 20.23 5.37
C LYS A 414 22.48 20.51 4.26
N GLY A 415 22.06 20.80 3.04
CA GLY A 415 22.96 21.24 1.96
C GLY A 415 22.93 20.46 0.65
N ARG A 416 22.03 19.47 0.48
CA ARG A 416 21.91 18.60 -0.71
C ARG A 416 23.18 17.77 -1.00
N ASN A 417 23.17 16.93 -2.03
CA ASN A 417 24.31 16.06 -2.43
C ASN A 417 24.94 15.25 -1.27
N GLN A 418 24.11 14.71 -0.38
CA GLN A 418 24.56 13.94 0.77
C GLN A 418 23.51 12.92 1.16
N PHE A 419 23.89 12.00 2.04
CA PHE A 419 22.95 11.06 2.62
C PHE A 419 22.65 11.38 4.09
N HIS A 420 21.45 11.04 4.54
CA HIS A 420 21.05 11.18 5.94
C HIS A 420 20.30 9.92 6.39
N PHE A 421 20.57 9.46 7.61
CA PHE A 421 19.88 8.32 8.20
C PHE A 421 18.63 8.78 8.94
N PHE A 422 17.53 8.07 8.71
CA PHE A 422 16.38 8.14 9.57
C PHE A 422 16.75 7.55 10.94
N ASP A 423 16.57 8.36 11.98
CA ASP A 423 16.71 7.95 13.36
C ASP A 423 15.30 7.89 13.99
N PRO A 424 14.74 6.69 14.19
CA PRO A 424 13.40 6.52 14.76
C PRO A 424 13.23 7.21 16.13
N CYS A 425 14.29 7.25 16.95
CA CYS A 425 14.24 7.86 18.29
C CYS A 425 14.14 9.39 18.21
N LEU A 426 14.80 10.03 17.23
CA LEU A 426 14.74 11.47 17.05
C LEU A 426 13.38 11.96 16.53
N ASP A 427 12.69 11.18 15.69
CA ASP A 427 11.35 11.57 15.20
C ASP A 427 10.27 11.44 16.29
N GLU A 428 10.32 10.38 17.12
CA GLU A 428 9.41 10.26 18.27
C GLU A 428 9.61 11.41 19.26
N HIS A 429 10.86 11.76 19.57
CA HIS A 429 11.17 12.91 20.44
C HIS A 429 10.67 14.24 19.85
N ARG A 430 10.83 14.46 18.55
CA ARG A 430 10.30 15.67 17.88
C ARG A 430 8.78 15.74 17.95
N ARG A 431 8.07 14.63 17.74
CA ARG A 431 6.61 14.57 17.85
C ARG A 431 6.13 14.81 19.27
N LYS A 432 6.75 14.16 20.27
CA LYS A 432 6.46 14.37 21.70
C LYS A 432 6.69 15.83 22.08
N ARG A 433 7.83 16.41 21.71
CA ARG A 433 8.16 17.81 21.98
C ARG A 433 7.15 18.77 21.35
N ARG A 434 6.71 18.52 20.11
CA ARG A 434 5.69 19.36 19.45
C ARG A 434 4.34 19.28 20.17
N SER A 435 3.93 18.08 20.59
CA SER A 435 2.70 17.91 21.38
C SER A 435 2.79 18.65 22.70
N GLN A 436 3.89 18.48 23.43
CA GLN A 436 4.13 19.17 24.70
C GLN A 436 4.09 20.69 24.56
N LEU A 437 4.68 21.25 23.50
CA LEU A 437 4.60 22.68 23.24
C LEU A 437 3.17 23.16 23.01
N MET A 438 2.35 22.40 22.27
CA MET A 438 0.92 22.73 22.09
C MET A 438 0.15 22.70 23.40
N ASP A 439 0.41 21.70 24.25
CA ASP A 439 -0.24 21.57 25.55
C ASP A 439 0.16 22.74 26.48
N ILE A 440 1.44 23.14 26.45
CA ILE A 440 1.96 24.28 27.24
C ILE A 440 1.37 25.61 26.77
N THR A 441 1.22 25.81 25.44
CA THR A 441 0.55 27.01 24.91
C THR A 441 -0.87 27.12 25.47
N ARG A 442 -1.63 26.02 25.42
CA ARG A 442 -3.00 25.97 25.95
C ARG A 442 -3.03 26.19 27.47
N ALA A 443 -2.08 25.61 28.19
CA ALA A 443 -1.97 25.77 29.65
C ALA A 443 -1.72 27.22 30.06
N LEU A 444 -0.92 27.99 29.29
CA LEU A 444 -0.70 29.41 29.53
C LEU A 444 -2.00 30.24 29.31
N GLU A 445 -2.84 29.85 28.34
CA GLU A 445 -4.11 30.50 28.06
C GLU A 445 -5.20 30.16 29.09
N ASN A 446 -5.15 28.95 29.65
CA ASN A 446 -6.14 28.42 30.59
C ASN A 446 -5.83 28.68 32.07
N GLU A 447 -4.80 29.46 32.39
CA GLU A 447 -4.36 29.74 33.77
C GLU A 447 -4.02 28.45 34.57
N GLU A 448 -3.42 27.45 33.90
CA GLU A 448 -3.08 26.16 34.51
C GLU A 448 -1.72 26.16 35.25
N PHE A 449 -0.98 27.27 35.20
CA PHE A 449 0.30 27.40 35.90
C PHE A 449 0.12 28.11 37.24
N GLU A 450 0.93 27.71 38.22
CA GLU A 450 1.00 28.37 39.52
C GLU A 450 2.44 28.45 40.04
N LEU A 451 2.69 29.29 41.04
CA LEU A 451 3.98 29.41 41.69
C LEU A 451 3.98 28.75 43.06
N TYR A 452 4.99 27.91 43.28
CA TYR A 452 5.35 27.40 44.60
C TYR A 452 6.56 28.15 45.12
N PHE A 453 6.67 28.27 46.43
CA PHE A 453 7.68 29.09 47.09
C PHE A 453 8.51 28.23 48.02
N GLN A 454 9.84 28.25 47.85
CA GLN A 454 10.76 27.53 48.72
C GLN A 454 11.56 28.52 49.58
N PRO A 455 11.58 28.37 50.92
CA PRO A 455 12.24 29.33 51.78
C PRO A 455 13.77 29.28 51.69
N GLN A 456 14.36 30.47 51.76
CA GLN A 456 15.79 30.71 51.88
C GLN A 456 16.10 31.23 53.29
N ILE A 457 17.05 30.61 53.98
CA ILE A 457 17.34 30.87 55.39
C ILE A 457 18.77 31.34 55.60
N HIS A 458 18.94 32.32 56.49
CA HIS A 458 20.23 32.69 57.06
C HIS A 458 20.61 31.73 58.19
N LEU A 459 21.64 30.91 57.98
CA LEU A 459 22.06 29.85 58.90
C LEU A 459 22.42 30.31 60.34
N PRO A 460 23.04 31.49 60.57
CA PRO A 460 23.45 31.91 61.91
C PRO A 460 22.29 32.17 62.88
N ASP A 461 21.21 32.80 62.42
CA ASP A 461 20.10 33.28 63.26
C ASP A 461 18.73 32.68 62.85
N GLY A 462 18.69 31.84 61.83
CA GLY A 462 17.46 31.22 61.33
C GLY A 462 16.51 32.20 60.64
N ALA A 463 16.95 33.43 60.33
CA ALA A 463 16.10 34.42 59.69
C ALA A 463 15.75 34.01 58.26
N ILE A 464 14.48 34.22 57.87
CA ILE A 464 14.02 34.02 56.51
C ILE A 464 14.52 35.20 55.66
N THR A 465 15.28 34.90 54.61
CA THR A 465 15.84 35.93 53.72
C THR A 465 14.99 36.17 52.49
N GLY A 466 14.20 35.18 52.09
CA GLY A 466 13.32 35.23 50.93
C GLY A 466 12.79 33.85 50.57
N PHE A 467 12.12 33.77 49.42
CA PHE A 467 11.61 32.54 48.85
C PHE A 467 11.98 32.44 47.37
N GLU A 468 12.40 31.28 46.91
CA GLU A 468 12.52 31.01 45.48
C GLU A 468 11.15 30.68 44.89
N ALA A 469 10.76 31.37 43.83
CA ALA A 469 9.53 31.14 43.07
C ALA A 469 9.76 30.06 42.01
N LEU A 470 9.08 28.93 42.18
CA LEU A 470 9.21 27.73 41.37
C LEU A 470 7.90 27.45 40.66
N ILE A 471 7.90 27.57 39.33
CA ILE A 471 6.72 27.28 38.51
C ILE A 471 6.27 25.82 38.65
N ARG A 472 4.95 25.62 38.71
CA ARG A 472 4.26 24.32 38.66
C ARG A 472 3.15 24.37 37.62
N TRP A 473 2.84 23.22 37.05
CA TRP A 473 1.75 23.08 36.08
C TRP A 473 0.68 22.14 36.62
N ASN A 474 -0.54 22.65 36.81
CA ASN A 474 -1.73 21.88 37.13
C ASN A 474 -2.30 21.24 35.88
N HIS A 475 -1.68 20.14 35.44
CA HIS A 475 -2.14 19.44 34.25
C HIS A 475 -3.48 18.74 34.51
N PRO A 476 -4.52 18.94 33.66
CA PRO A 476 -5.86 18.37 33.89
C PRO A 476 -5.88 16.85 34.07
N GLU A 477 -5.04 16.13 33.33
CA GLU A 477 -4.96 14.66 33.37
C GLU A 477 -3.85 14.09 34.28
N LEU A 478 -2.70 14.77 34.37
CA LEU A 478 -1.48 14.24 35.04
C LEU A 478 -1.30 14.80 36.45
N GLY A 479 -2.13 15.76 36.87
CA GLY A 479 -2.02 16.44 38.15
C GLY A 479 -0.87 17.46 38.16
N LEU A 480 -0.34 17.73 39.36
CA LEU A 480 0.70 18.73 39.56
C LEU A 480 2.05 18.25 39.00
N LEU A 481 2.53 18.95 37.97
CA LEU A 481 3.79 18.68 37.29
C LEU A 481 4.90 19.64 37.74
N ALA A 482 6.08 19.08 38.01
CA ALA A 482 7.30 19.80 38.35
C ALA A 482 8.01 20.33 37.08
N PRO A 483 8.81 21.41 37.18
CA PRO A 483 9.43 22.08 36.03
C PRO A 483 10.27 21.13 35.16
N GLY A 484 10.97 20.17 35.76
CA GLY A 484 11.76 19.18 35.01
C GLY A 484 10.97 18.31 34.03
N SER A 485 9.64 18.26 34.15
CA SER A 485 8.78 17.51 33.22
C SER A 485 8.38 18.28 31.95
N PHE A 486 8.44 19.62 31.97
CA PHE A 486 7.94 20.46 30.86
C PHE A 486 8.91 21.55 30.40
N LEU A 487 9.77 22.10 31.25
CA LEU A 487 10.75 23.12 30.86
C LEU A 487 11.72 22.67 29.76
N PRO A 488 12.22 21.40 29.71
CA PRO A 488 13.07 20.96 28.61
C PRO A 488 12.41 21.04 27.22
N ALA A 489 11.07 20.97 27.16
CA ALA A 489 10.33 21.15 25.90
C ALA A 489 10.26 22.64 25.50
N VAL A 490 10.18 23.54 26.49
CA VAL A 490 10.08 25.00 26.33
C VAL A 490 11.41 25.63 25.94
N GLU A 491 12.52 25.10 26.44
CA GLU A 491 13.87 25.61 26.16
C GLU A 491 14.12 25.71 24.64
N ASN A 492 14.61 26.84 24.16
CA ASN A 492 14.78 27.12 22.73
C ASN A 492 13.49 27.09 21.89
N SER A 493 12.35 27.39 22.49
CA SER A 493 11.06 27.52 21.81
C SER A 493 10.50 28.94 21.89
N HIS A 494 9.50 29.22 21.06
CA HIS A 494 8.77 30.50 21.08
C HIS A 494 8.01 30.77 22.40
N LEU A 495 7.85 29.77 23.28
CA LEU A 495 7.14 29.88 24.56
C LEU A 495 8.06 30.27 25.73
N GLU A 496 9.38 30.25 25.54
CA GLU A 496 10.33 30.52 26.62
C GLU A 496 10.19 31.94 27.19
N VAL A 497 10.13 32.95 26.31
CA VAL A 497 9.91 34.35 26.71
C VAL A 497 8.51 34.59 27.29
N PRO A 498 7.39 34.17 26.65
CA PRO A 498 6.06 34.30 27.23
C PRO A 498 5.91 33.67 28.62
N MET A 499 6.46 32.48 28.82
CA MET A 499 6.43 31.79 30.12
C MET A 499 7.25 32.55 31.16
N GLY A 500 8.46 33.01 30.82
CA GLY A 500 9.27 33.82 31.71
C GLY A 500 8.58 35.13 32.12
N GLN A 501 7.89 35.79 31.18
CA GLN A 501 7.09 36.99 31.48
C GLN A 501 5.92 36.66 32.42
N TRP A 502 5.24 35.53 32.22
CA TRP A 502 4.15 35.09 33.10
C TRP A 502 4.67 34.87 34.53
N VAL A 503 5.79 34.16 34.71
CA VAL A 503 6.39 33.92 36.05
C VAL A 503 6.71 35.23 36.76
N VAL A 504 7.32 36.20 36.06
CA VAL A 504 7.65 37.51 36.65
C VAL A 504 6.38 38.26 37.08
N LYS A 505 5.34 38.25 36.24
CA LYS A 505 4.07 38.93 36.54
C LYS A 505 3.43 38.36 37.79
N GLU A 506 3.38 37.03 37.88
CA GLU A 506 2.75 36.33 39.00
C GLU A 506 3.55 36.49 40.30
N ALA A 507 4.87 36.42 40.24
CA ALA A 507 5.72 36.64 41.41
C ALA A 507 5.56 38.06 41.99
N ILE A 508 5.50 39.07 41.12
CA ILE A 508 5.27 40.47 41.54
C ILE A 508 3.84 40.66 42.05
N HIS A 509 2.85 39.99 41.46
CA HIS A 509 1.48 40.00 41.98
C HIS A 509 1.45 39.42 43.41
N GLN A 510 2.11 38.28 43.63
CA GLN A 510 2.20 37.64 44.93
C GLN A 510 2.93 38.49 45.98
N LEU A 511 4.01 39.19 45.59
CA LEU A 511 4.69 40.15 46.47
C LEU A 511 3.75 41.26 46.97
N ASN A 512 2.91 41.81 46.10
CA ASN A 512 1.93 42.83 46.51
C ASN A 512 0.91 42.25 47.50
N ARG A 513 0.44 41.01 47.31
CA ARG A 513 -0.47 40.34 48.25
C ARG A 513 0.17 40.16 49.63
N TRP A 514 1.42 39.73 49.71
CA TRP A 514 2.13 39.59 50.98
C TRP A 514 2.41 40.94 51.66
N ARG A 515 2.71 41.99 50.88
CA ARG A 515 2.82 43.36 51.39
C ARG A 515 1.50 43.85 52.00
N GLU A 516 0.38 43.64 51.32
CA GLU A 516 -0.96 44.01 51.82
C GLU A 516 -1.34 43.24 53.08
N ALA A 517 -0.88 42.00 53.21
CA ALA A 517 -0.99 41.20 54.44
C ALA A 517 -0.03 41.64 55.57
N GLY A 518 0.78 42.67 55.35
CA GLY A 518 1.69 43.25 56.36
C GLY A 518 3.01 42.51 56.56
N THR A 519 3.36 41.57 55.67
CA THR A 519 4.59 40.78 55.76
C THR A 519 5.38 40.89 54.45
N PRO A 520 6.23 41.92 54.27
CA PRO A 520 7.03 42.05 53.06
C PRO A 520 8.12 40.96 53.01
N LEU A 521 7.92 39.96 52.16
CA LEU A 521 8.87 38.87 51.92
C LEU A 521 9.61 39.12 50.60
N ALA A 522 10.87 38.69 50.51
CA ALA A 522 11.61 38.74 49.26
C ALA A 522 11.33 37.49 48.40
N ILE A 523 11.37 37.63 47.08
CA ILE A 523 11.23 36.54 46.11
C ILE A 523 12.41 36.52 45.15
N SER A 524 12.92 35.32 44.91
CA SER A 524 13.90 35.05 43.85
C SER A 524 13.21 34.38 42.66
N ILE A 525 13.52 34.84 41.44
CA ILE A 525 12.85 34.43 40.21
C ILE A 525 13.90 33.96 39.19
N ASN A 526 13.79 32.72 38.76
CA ASN A 526 14.61 32.15 37.71
C ASN A 526 14.30 32.77 36.33
N ILE A 527 15.34 33.24 35.64
CA ILE A 527 15.25 33.83 34.30
C ILE A 527 16.10 33.01 33.32
N SER A 528 15.46 32.51 32.27
CA SER A 528 16.13 31.73 31.24
C SER A 528 17.05 32.58 30.35
N ALA A 529 17.96 31.91 29.65
CA ALA A 529 18.92 32.55 28.75
C ALA A 529 18.24 33.40 27.68
N GLN A 530 17.24 32.85 26.98
CA GLN A 530 16.58 33.58 25.90
C GLN A 530 15.75 34.75 26.43
N HIS A 531 15.17 34.62 27.62
CA HIS A 531 14.39 35.70 28.22
C HIS A 531 15.30 36.87 28.67
N LEU A 532 16.44 36.58 29.32
CA LEU A 532 17.42 37.60 29.70
C LEU A 532 17.99 38.32 28.45
N MET A 533 18.25 37.55 27.40
CA MET A 533 18.83 38.04 26.16
C MET A 533 17.79 38.60 25.18
N ASP A 534 16.51 38.64 25.54
CA ASP A 534 15.50 39.31 24.74
C ASP A 534 15.71 40.83 24.76
N ARG A 535 15.52 41.49 23.61
CA ARG A 535 15.76 42.94 23.51
C ARG A 535 14.76 43.76 24.32
N SER A 536 13.56 43.22 24.56
CA SER A 536 12.49 43.89 25.29
C SER A 536 12.52 43.60 26.79
N PHE A 537 13.38 42.70 27.28
CA PHE A 537 13.40 42.25 28.68
C PHE A 537 13.46 43.40 29.69
N THR A 538 14.46 44.29 29.57
CA THR A 538 14.62 45.39 30.51
C THR A 538 13.45 46.38 30.46
N ASP A 539 12.89 46.61 29.28
CA ASP A 539 11.76 47.53 29.10
C ASP A 539 10.46 46.91 29.64
N PHE A 540 10.31 45.59 29.52
CA PHE A 540 9.22 44.81 30.12
C PHE A 540 9.25 44.91 31.65
N ILE A 541 10.40 44.61 32.27
CA ILE A 541 10.56 44.69 33.73
C ILE A 541 10.32 46.11 34.23
N GLU A 542 10.94 47.11 33.60
CA GLU A 542 10.77 48.52 33.99
C GLU A 542 9.31 48.96 33.90
N THR A 543 8.62 48.57 32.82
CA THR A 543 7.20 48.90 32.64
C THR A 543 6.32 48.23 33.67
N TYR A 544 6.58 46.95 33.97
CA TYR A 544 5.77 46.21 34.93
C TYR A 544 5.99 46.70 36.37
N LEU A 545 7.23 46.99 36.77
CA LEU A 545 7.52 47.59 38.09
C LEU A 545 6.85 48.96 38.25
N ARG A 546 6.78 49.78 37.20
CA ARG A 546 6.05 51.07 37.23
C ARG A 546 4.55 50.93 37.51
N LEU A 547 3.94 49.79 37.19
CA LEU A 547 2.53 49.51 37.53
C LEU A 547 2.35 49.21 39.03
N HIS A 548 3.43 48.96 39.76
CA HIS A 548 3.44 48.61 41.18
C HIS A 548 4.37 49.56 41.98
N PRO A 549 4.07 50.88 42.05
CA PRO A 549 4.97 51.89 42.63
C PRO A 549 5.24 51.71 44.13
N ASP A 550 4.35 51.03 44.85
CA ASP A 550 4.47 50.77 46.29
C ASP A 550 5.33 49.52 46.60
N LEU A 551 5.84 48.83 45.57
CA LEU A 551 6.70 47.66 45.75
C LEU A 551 8.16 48.12 45.79
N ASP A 552 8.90 47.68 46.80
CA ASP A 552 10.36 47.85 46.85
C ASP A 552 11.01 46.84 45.87
N PRO A 553 11.66 47.28 44.78
CA PRO A 553 12.35 46.39 43.85
C PRO A 553 13.46 45.56 44.53
N GLY A 554 13.99 46.01 45.66
CA GLY A 554 15.01 45.29 46.42
C GLY A 554 14.55 43.97 47.06
N LEU A 555 13.23 43.71 47.03
CA LEU A 555 12.62 42.44 47.40
C LEU A 555 12.63 41.40 46.28
N ILE A 556 12.98 41.78 45.04
CA ILE A 556 13.04 40.88 43.90
C ILE A 556 14.50 40.56 43.58
N THR A 557 14.83 39.28 43.55
CA THR A 557 16.12 38.78 43.07
C THR A 557 15.91 38.04 41.74
N LEU A 558 16.65 38.40 40.71
CA LEU A 558 16.66 37.67 39.44
C LEU A 558 17.79 36.63 39.47
N GLU A 559 17.45 35.37 39.29
CA GLU A 559 18.40 34.25 39.25
C GLU A 559 18.70 33.90 37.80
N VAL A 560 19.97 33.86 37.43
CA VAL A 560 20.43 33.56 36.08
C VAL A 560 21.48 32.46 36.11
N LEU A 561 21.37 31.48 35.23
CA LEU A 561 22.31 30.37 35.14
C LEU A 561 23.72 30.86 34.79
N GLU A 562 24.76 30.23 35.37
CA GLU A 562 26.16 30.49 35.03
C GLU A 562 26.40 30.42 33.51
N SER A 563 25.89 29.37 32.85
CA SER A 563 26.01 29.14 31.41
C SER A 563 25.46 30.28 30.55
N THR A 564 24.35 30.90 30.96
CA THR A 564 23.74 32.04 30.27
C THR A 564 24.68 33.24 30.25
N ALA A 565 25.35 33.49 31.38
CA ALA A 565 26.28 34.58 31.50
C ALA A 565 27.55 34.36 30.66
N LEU A 566 27.87 33.12 30.26
CA LEU A 566 29.05 32.75 29.48
C LEU A 566 28.89 32.96 27.96
N GLU A 567 27.67 32.84 27.41
CA GLU A 567 27.46 32.92 25.96
C GLU A 567 27.76 34.31 25.36
N ASP A 568 27.31 35.38 26.04
CA ASP A 568 27.58 36.78 25.66
C ASP A 568 27.68 37.66 26.93
N THR A 569 28.84 37.54 27.58
CA THR A 569 29.16 38.19 28.86
C THR A 569 28.97 39.71 28.86
N GLN A 570 29.28 40.40 27.76
CA GLN A 570 29.15 41.85 27.68
C GLN A 570 27.68 42.27 27.64
N ARG A 571 26.87 41.56 26.85
CA ARG A 571 25.44 41.85 26.74
C ARG A 571 24.70 41.49 28.03
N ALA A 572 24.95 40.30 28.58
CA ALA A 572 24.38 39.89 29.86
C ALA A 572 24.76 40.88 30.98
N GLY A 573 26.03 41.27 31.08
CA GLY A 573 26.49 42.27 32.05
C GLY A 573 25.78 43.63 31.94
N ASN A 574 25.50 44.10 30.72
CA ASN A 574 24.74 45.34 30.50
C ASN A 574 23.27 45.21 30.95
N VAL A 575 22.62 44.10 30.63
CA VAL A 575 21.23 43.83 31.03
C VAL A 575 21.12 43.76 32.55
N LEU A 576 21.98 42.97 33.20
CA LEU A 576 22.01 42.83 34.66
C LEU A 576 22.33 44.15 35.36
N SER A 577 23.25 44.95 34.82
CA SER A 577 23.52 46.31 35.33
C SER A 577 22.27 47.18 35.30
N ARG A 578 21.50 47.14 34.20
CA ARG A 578 20.26 47.90 34.06
C ARG A 578 19.21 47.42 35.05
N CYS A 579 19.06 46.11 35.27
CA CYS A 579 18.18 45.56 36.30
C CYS A 579 18.55 46.07 37.70
N ARG A 580 19.84 46.14 38.04
CA ARG A 580 20.30 46.70 39.32
C ARG A 580 20.05 48.20 39.44
N CYS A 581 20.16 48.96 38.35
CA CYS A 581 19.77 50.38 38.35
C CYS A 581 18.27 50.58 38.62
N LEU A 582 17.42 49.58 38.34
CA LEU A 582 16.00 49.57 38.70
C LEU A 582 15.76 49.19 40.19
N GLY A 583 16.82 48.83 40.93
CA GLY A 583 16.76 48.43 42.34
C GLY A 583 16.60 46.93 42.57
N LEU A 584 16.60 46.12 41.51
CA LEU A 584 16.51 44.65 41.60
C LEU A 584 17.86 44.07 42.07
N LYS A 585 17.80 42.93 42.75
CA LYS A 585 18.99 42.11 43.04
C LYS A 585 19.21 41.08 41.95
N VAL A 586 20.45 40.64 41.79
CA VAL A 586 20.81 39.58 40.84
C VAL A 586 21.58 38.47 41.55
N ALA A 587 21.20 37.22 41.34
CA ALA A 587 21.94 36.05 41.79
C ALA A 587 22.42 35.22 40.59
N LEU A 588 23.61 34.66 40.71
CA LEU A 588 24.16 33.71 39.74
C LEU A 588 23.88 32.29 40.22
N ASP A 589 23.18 31.50 39.40
CA ASP A 589 22.69 30.18 39.72
C ASP A 589 23.50 29.04 39.05
N ASP A 590 23.35 27.82 39.57
CA ASP A 590 24.06 26.60 39.16
C ASP A 590 25.60 26.73 39.11
N PHE A 591 26.16 27.56 40.00
CA PHE A 591 27.59 27.91 39.92
C PHE A 591 28.50 26.71 40.24
N GLY A 592 29.41 26.40 39.31
CA GLY A 592 30.37 25.29 39.43
C GLY A 592 30.08 24.11 38.50
N THR A 593 28.93 24.10 37.82
CA THR A 593 28.58 23.09 36.82
C THR A 593 29.19 23.38 35.43
N GLY A 594 29.62 24.62 35.19
CA GLY A 594 30.26 25.09 33.96
C GLY A 594 31.77 25.37 34.06
N PHE A 595 32.32 26.04 33.04
CA PHE A 595 33.71 26.53 33.07
C PHE A 595 33.82 27.74 34.00
N SER A 596 34.04 27.50 35.30
CA SER A 596 34.19 28.56 36.29
C SER A 596 35.39 29.47 35.97
N SER A 597 35.14 30.61 35.31
CA SER A 597 36.18 31.61 35.06
C SER A 597 36.09 32.74 36.08
N LEU A 598 37.17 32.88 36.85
CA LEU A 598 37.39 33.93 37.84
C LEU A 598 37.17 35.35 37.29
N THR A 599 37.31 35.52 35.97
CA THR A 599 37.04 36.77 35.27
C THR A 599 35.56 37.17 35.41
N TYR A 600 34.64 36.21 35.44
CA TYR A 600 33.19 36.46 35.47
C TYR A 600 32.72 36.90 36.85
N LEU A 601 33.18 36.21 37.90
CA LEU A 601 32.95 36.60 39.30
C LEU A 601 33.40 38.05 39.59
N ARG A 602 34.43 38.53 38.88
CA ARG A 602 34.94 39.89 39.02
C ARG A 602 34.14 40.93 38.23
N THR A 603 33.57 40.57 37.09
CA THR A 603 33.04 41.53 36.10
C THR A 603 31.53 41.59 36.05
N LEU A 604 30.83 40.52 36.42
CA LEU A 604 29.37 40.49 36.43
C LEU A 604 28.83 41.20 37.68
N PRO A 605 27.83 42.08 37.51
CA PRO A 605 27.23 42.82 38.61
C PRO A 605 26.20 41.93 39.31
N VAL A 606 26.67 40.96 40.10
CA VAL A 606 25.82 40.04 40.88
C VAL A 606 25.88 40.38 42.37
N ASP A 607 24.80 40.11 43.09
CA ASP A 607 24.66 40.37 44.53
C ASP A 607 24.69 39.06 45.36
N MET A 608 24.56 37.90 44.73
CA MET A 608 24.62 36.58 45.37
C MET A 608 25.09 35.49 44.38
N ILE A 609 25.70 34.43 44.90
CA ILE A 609 26.05 33.21 44.15
C ILE A 609 25.35 32.03 44.81
N LYS A 610 24.66 31.21 44.01
CA LYS A 610 24.02 29.96 44.45
C LYS A 610 24.89 28.78 44.02
N ILE A 611 25.16 27.86 44.94
CA ILE A 611 25.88 26.61 44.68
C ILE A 611 24.86 25.56 44.30
N ASP A 612 25.07 24.93 43.15
CA ASP A 612 24.22 23.87 42.61
C ASP A 612 24.04 22.72 43.61
N GLN A 613 22.81 22.23 43.72
CA GLN A 613 22.43 21.14 44.61
C GLN A 613 23.21 19.84 44.39
N SER A 614 23.68 19.55 43.17
CA SER A 614 24.39 18.31 42.84
C SER A 614 25.69 18.16 43.63
N PHE A 615 26.40 19.26 43.88
CA PHE A 615 27.60 19.26 44.71
C PHE A 615 27.26 19.19 46.21
N VAL A 616 26.23 19.91 46.65
CA VAL A 616 25.82 19.95 48.06
C VAL A 616 25.24 18.61 48.53
N PHE A 617 24.55 17.90 47.64
CA PHE A 617 23.93 16.61 47.96
C PHE A 617 24.98 15.58 48.41
N ASN A 618 26.09 15.45 47.66
CA ASN A 618 27.11 14.43 47.88
C ASN A 618 28.35 14.90 48.67
N MET A 619 28.48 16.18 49.04
CA MET A 619 29.72 16.74 49.64
C MET A 619 30.19 16.09 50.95
N LEU A 620 29.35 15.32 51.64
CA LEU A 620 29.74 14.60 52.86
C LEU A 620 30.42 13.27 52.56
N GLU A 621 30.18 12.69 51.39
CA GLU A 621 30.64 11.37 50.96
C GLU A 621 31.67 11.45 49.83
N ASP A 622 31.53 12.42 48.91
CA ASP A 622 32.44 12.66 47.79
C ASP A 622 33.40 13.81 48.08
N ALA A 623 34.70 13.51 48.05
CA ALA A 623 35.77 14.48 48.28
C ALA A 623 35.91 15.50 47.14
N SER A 624 35.55 15.15 45.92
CA SER A 624 35.55 16.05 44.75
C SER A 624 34.45 17.09 44.90
N ASP A 625 33.22 16.67 45.18
CA ASP A 625 32.09 17.58 45.36
C ASP A 625 32.32 18.52 46.55
N ARG A 626 32.87 17.98 47.65
CA ARG A 626 33.31 18.80 48.77
C ARG A 626 34.34 19.86 48.38
N ALA A 627 35.35 19.49 47.60
CA ALA A 627 36.39 20.42 47.16
C ALA A 627 35.82 21.52 46.26
N ILE A 628 34.82 21.22 45.43
CA ILE A 628 34.10 22.20 44.61
C ILE A 628 33.36 23.19 45.51
N VAL A 629 32.54 22.70 46.46
CA VAL A 629 31.81 23.54 47.42
C VAL A 629 32.76 24.46 48.20
N GLU A 630 33.86 23.91 48.75
CA GLU A 630 34.87 24.68 49.48
C GLU A 630 35.51 25.76 48.59
N SER A 631 35.81 25.42 47.33
CA SER A 631 36.40 26.36 46.36
C SER A 631 35.44 27.49 46.00
N VAL A 632 34.17 27.20 45.74
CA VAL A 632 33.15 28.20 45.41
C VAL A 632 32.96 29.17 46.57
N ILE A 633 32.80 28.65 47.80
CA ILE A 633 32.66 29.47 49.00
C ILE A 633 33.89 30.37 49.18
N PHE A 634 35.09 29.81 49.05
CA PHE A 634 36.33 30.56 49.17
C PHE A 634 36.43 31.69 48.14
N LEU A 635 36.12 31.42 46.87
CA LEU A 635 36.19 32.40 45.79
C LEU A 635 35.17 33.53 45.98
N ALA A 636 33.92 33.20 46.26
CA ALA A 636 32.86 34.18 46.49
C ALA A 636 33.19 35.11 47.66
N GLN A 637 33.73 34.58 48.77
CA GLN A 637 34.18 35.39 49.91
C GLN A 637 35.28 36.39 49.53
N ARG A 638 36.20 36.02 48.63
CA ARG A 638 37.27 36.93 48.16
C ARG A 638 36.75 38.09 47.33
N PHE A 639 35.66 37.89 46.60
CA PHE A 639 34.98 38.93 45.83
C PHE A 639 33.84 39.61 46.59
N ALA A 640 33.69 39.30 47.89
CA ALA A 640 32.65 39.83 48.78
C ALA A 640 31.21 39.53 48.30
N HIS A 641 31.03 38.42 47.58
CA HIS A 641 29.72 37.93 47.16
C HIS A 641 29.13 36.97 48.21
N PRO A 642 27.92 37.24 48.74
CA PRO A 642 27.13 36.29 49.49
C PRO A 642 26.96 34.95 48.76
N VAL A 643 27.00 33.84 49.51
CA VAL A 643 26.82 32.49 48.97
C VAL A 643 25.63 31.82 49.60
N LEU A 644 24.76 31.26 48.75
CA LEU A 644 23.66 30.40 49.11
C LEU A 644 23.96 28.97 48.63
N ALA A 645 23.77 27.98 49.48
CA ALA A 645 23.88 26.57 49.09
C ALA A 645 22.50 25.95 48.93
N GLU A 646 22.26 25.32 47.79
CA GLU A 646 21.01 24.65 47.46
C GLU A 646 21.01 23.17 47.83
N GLY A 647 19.84 22.54 47.85
CA GLY A 647 19.74 21.10 48.07
C GLY A 647 20.15 20.64 49.48
N VAL A 648 20.07 21.51 50.49
CA VAL A 648 20.36 21.12 51.88
C VAL A 648 19.22 20.27 52.44
N GLU A 649 19.46 18.96 52.57
CA GLU A 649 18.48 18.00 53.05
C GLU A 649 18.69 17.60 54.51
N THR A 650 19.91 17.71 55.03
CA THR A 650 20.28 17.21 56.36
C THR A 650 20.97 18.24 57.24
N ILE A 651 20.86 18.06 58.57
CA ILE A 651 21.62 18.83 59.58
C ILE A 651 23.12 18.74 59.33
N ALA A 652 23.60 17.55 58.95
CA ALA A 652 25.01 17.31 58.71
C ALA A 652 25.54 18.19 57.56
N GLN A 653 24.77 18.34 56.48
CA GLN A 653 25.10 19.24 55.38
C GLN A 653 25.09 20.70 55.85
N ALA A 654 24.05 21.14 56.56
CA ALA A 654 23.98 22.51 57.10
C ALA A 654 25.17 22.85 58.03
N HIS A 655 25.58 21.91 58.89
CA HIS A 655 26.74 22.06 59.75
C HIS A 655 28.05 22.17 58.97
N ALA A 656 28.25 21.34 57.95
CA ALA A 656 29.45 21.40 57.10
C ALA A 656 29.53 22.74 56.36
N LEU A 657 28.42 23.19 55.74
CA LEU A 657 28.33 24.48 55.05
C LEU A 657 28.62 25.66 55.98
N LYS A 658 28.08 25.64 57.21
CA LYS A 658 28.35 26.66 58.23
C LYS A 658 29.83 26.72 58.60
N GLN A 659 30.50 25.57 58.73
CA GLN A 659 31.94 25.51 59.03
C GLN A 659 32.79 26.04 57.87
N MET A 660 32.36 25.83 56.63
CA MET A 660 33.00 26.37 55.43
C MET A 660 32.77 27.88 55.26
N GLY A 661 31.85 28.48 56.05
CA GLY A 661 31.54 29.90 56.01
C GLY A 661 30.43 30.28 55.04
N CYS A 662 29.64 29.31 54.58
CA CYS A 662 28.38 29.57 53.88
C CYS A 662 27.34 30.09 54.90
N LYS A 663 26.58 31.13 54.50
CA LYS A 663 25.65 31.83 55.39
C LYS A 663 24.20 31.63 55.03
N PHE A 664 23.90 31.32 53.78
CA PHE A 664 22.55 31.17 53.28
C PHE A 664 22.33 29.76 52.77
N VAL A 665 21.16 29.19 53.02
CA VAL A 665 20.84 27.83 52.60
C VAL A 665 19.40 27.73 52.13
N GLN A 666 19.18 26.78 51.23
CA GLN A 666 17.87 26.36 50.75
C GLN A 666 17.88 24.84 50.57
N GLY A 667 16.75 24.19 50.81
CA GLY A 667 16.61 22.76 50.57
C GLY A 667 15.46 22.11 51.34
N TYR A 668 15.22 20.84 51.05
CA TYR A 668 14.09 20.10 51.62
C TYR A 668 14.21 19.83 53.12
N GLY A 669 15.42 19.91 53.68
CA GLY A 669 15.58 19.81 55.13
C GLY A 669 15.02 21.03 55.89
N ILE A 670 14.76 22.14 55.19
CA ILE A 670 14.10 23.34 55.73
C ILE A 670 12.60 23.24 55.46
N ALA A 671 12.24 23.24 54.18
CA ALA A 671 10.89 22.99 53.71
C ALA A 671 10.91 22.61 52.22
N ARG A 672 9.91 21.82 51.83
CA ARG A 672 9.58 21.65 50.41
C ARG A 672 8.93 22.93 49.87
N PRO A 673 9.01 23.18 48.55
CA PRO A 673 8.24 24.25 47.92
C PRO A 673 6.77 24.12 48.27
N MET A 674 6.12 25.23 48.62
CA MET A 674 4.73 25.27 49.08
C MET A 674 3.90 26.29 48.28
N PRO A 675 2.58 26.12 48.14
CA PRO A 675 1.75 27.09 47.43
C PRO A 675 1.72 28.43 48.18
N ALA A 676 1.38 29.50 47.45
CA ALA A 676 1.34 30.88 47.94
C ALA A 676 0.59 31.07 49.28
N ASP A 677 -0.53 30.36 49.43
CA ASP A 677 -1.44 30.50 50.57
C ASP A 677 -0.85 29.92 51.86
N ASP A 678 0.07 28.94 51.77
CA ASP A 678 0.71 28.30 52.93
C ASP A 678 1.90 29.10 53.48
N VAL A 679 2.46 30.02 52.67
CA VAL A 679 3.74 30.71 52.96
C VAL A 679 3.67 31.56 54.24
N LEU A 680 2.59 32.32 54.44
CA LEU A 680 2.47 33.22 55.59
C LEU A 680 2.34 32.43 56.90
N ASP A 681 1.53 31.38 56.90
CA ASP A 681 1.34 30.51 58.06
C ASP A 681 2.64 29.77 58.40
N TRP A 682 3.34 29.25 57.38
CA TRP A 682 4.64 28.62 57.55
C TRP A 682 5.67 29.60 58.13
N THR A 683 5.73 30.83 57.61
CA THR A 683 6.65 31.89 58.10
C THR A 683 6.42 32.19 59.58
N LEU A 684 5.17 32.30 60.02
CA LEU A 684 4.84 32.54 61.42
C LEU A 684 5.23 31.37 62.33
N GLN A 685 5.04 30.14 61.86
CA GLN A 685 5.44 28.94 62.60
C GLN A 685 6.97 28.85 62.73
N TRP A 686 7.69 29.09 61.64
CA TRP A 686 9.15 29.08 61.62
C TRP A 686 9.74 30.12 62.58
N GLN A 687 9.24 31.37 62.53
CA GLN A 687 9.72 32.43 63.44
C GLN A 687 9.47 32.11 64.92
N ARG A 688 8.38 31.41 65.25
CA ARG A 688 8.13 30.94 66.62
C ARG A 688 9.15 29.88 67.04
N GLN A 689 9.43 28.91 66.17
CA GLN A 689 10.43 27.86 66.43
C GLN A 689 11.83 28.46 66.65
N VAL A 690 12.23 29.41 65.80
CA VAL A 690 13.52 30.12 65.94
C VAL A 690 13.61 30.88 67.28
N ARG A 691 12.52 31.53 67.72
CA ARG A 691 12.49 32.28 68.98
C ARG A 691 12.46 31.40 70.23
N ASP A 692 11.76 30.28 70.18
CA ASP A 692 11.67 29.35 71.31
C ASP A 692 13.03 28.70 71.61
N ASP A 693 13.85 28.49 70.58
CA ASP A 693 15.20 27.92 70.69
C ASP A 693 16.22 28.89 71.34
N ASP A 694 16.01 30.20 71.20
CA ASP A 694 16.83 31.25 71.82
C ASP A 694 16.48 31.52 73.31
N SER A 695 15.37 30.95 73.81
CA SER A 695 14.81 31.23 75.15
C SER A 695 15.43 30.44 76.33
N GLY A 696 16.54 29.72 76.10
CA GLY A 696 17.49 29.37 77.17
C GLY A 696 17.32 28.02 77.87
N THR A 697 16.79 26.99 77.21
CA THR A 697 16.86 25.62 77.76
C THR A 697 17.20 24.55 76.72
N LEU A 698 18.41 24.63 76.14
CA LEU A 698 19.33 23.50 75.91
C LEU A 698 20.54 23.98 75.10
N LYS A 699 21.74 23.77 75.65
CA LYS A 699 23.00 24.00 74.97
C LYS A 699 23.22 22.94 73.89
N THR A 700 22.84 23.22 72.65
CA THR A 700 23.50 22.69 71.44
C THR A 700 23.06 23.51 70.24
N ASN A 701 23.99 24.31 69.69
CA ASN A 701 24.07 24.85 68.33
C ASN A 701 22.72 25.12 67.60
N PRO A 702 22.35 26.38 67.28
CA PRO A 702 21.07 26.71 66.62
C PRO A 702 20.79 25.87 65.37
N ALA A 703 21.81 25.52 64.60
CA ALA A 703 21.68 24.70 63.39
C ALA A 703 21.18 23.25 63.62
N ALA A 704 21.19 22.75 64.87
CA ALA A 704 20.81 21.37 65.20
C ALA A 704 19.32 21.18 65.51
N SER A 705 18.58 22.24 65.87
CA SER A 705 17.15 22.16 66.20
C SER A 705 16.24 22.31 64.98
N PHE A 706 16.68 23.08 63.97
CA PHE A 706 15.87 23.50 62.82
C PHE A 706 15.40 22.38 61.87
N PHE A 707 16.08 21.24 61.86
CA PHE A 707 15.85 20.15 60.90
C PHE A 707 15.28 18.88 61.57
N GLN A 708 14.91 18.93 62.85
CA GLN A 708 14.25 17.81 63.54
C GLN A 708 12.73 17.88 63.37
N ARG A 709 12.21 17.66 62.15
CA ARG A 709 10.92 16.98 61.90
C ARG A 709 10.61 16.77 60.43
#